data_AF-A0A0H3MBF6-F1
#
_entry.id   AF-A0A0H3MBF6-F1
#
_cell.length_a   1.000
_cell.length_b   1.000
_cell.length_c   1.000
_cell.angle_alpha   90.00
_cell.angle_beta   90.00
_cell.angle_gamma   90.00
#
_symmetry.space_group_name_H-M   'P 1'
#
loop_
_entity.id
_entity.type
_entity.pdbx_description
1 polymer ?
#
loop_
_entity_poly.entity_id
_entity_poly.type
_entity_poly.pdbx_seq_one_letter_code
_entity_poly.pdbx_strand_id
1 'polypeptide(L)'
;MEKTRKFEKALENLEQLKKISYDYSSGNAEASSHNKALSEMKKAMHYIDHYFKQAGALSQKDVDKVIKETDFLIAGVQDVFSFLEDRKEEVYRSLSQDYRHLNHTYDVTREHLNNKMVEPKEILNGSLENCQDREEFLNNLVEVKRDRSYELFYMANEDNKRFYTDALAQIIYKQGKIHESMHENDPLTKTIVWNSDEITKLASSLVYTNDMPIRLFYQKALTNMSAELTVNVHNALMALFLARYEATAVSQQPRKENLSYFNDFLHFLRKAAALLNEKDLLDLQEKHSKSLVSSLSAKLYDHTIDFVEAANYIFLNISSKLQPEEGKKPLSAGQYVAEIYDELHRLFSKYPNGPLFKAIDRMLDPYLKEFDPILLGILPCLEGKLIQGDKEIKVLRTPSPVSQSSILYANCNGEFLHFLDAKTCQGDKILVINIQNRLSRKDRARSRIIEESLQDYSSVYMSAFPEPEDFLYGLEQVHGELETFADFFSLVQQEFFKPKAQGYCVLPEEMKERMGVFLEGIVPSLKNVFFSKKKILFKNDKVLLLHLIYYFVVFNLIEQLDPNTLVIMSKDGLDYASVFVSGFAFFENRGNWDEDSLKRMVARMLAPTLVARDRLVFAQHVELLSKFLNCLRKNRHNLKDLRTLFSYDLEGWQFSGI
;
A
#
# COMPACT_ATOMS: atom_id res chain seq x y z
N MET A 1 -3.06 41.42 -11.20
CA MET A 1 -4.37 41.65 -10.55
C MET A 1 -5.56 41.27 -11.42
N GLU A 2 -5.61 41.60 -12.71
CA GLU A 2 -6.77 41.29 -13.57
C GLU A 2 -6.92 39.80 -13.93
N LYS A 3 -5.82 39.04 -14.04
CA LYS A 3 -5.82 37.57 -14.27
C LYS A 3 -6.33 36.78 -13.05
N THR A 4 -5.88 37.13 -11.84
CA THR A 4 -6.28 36.48 -10.59
C THR A 4 -7.79 36.62 -10.34
N ARG A 5 -8.36 37.79 -10.64
CA ARG A 5 -9.81 38.05 -10.57
C ARG A 5 -10.65 37.20 -11.53
N LYS A 6 -10.07 36.66 -12.61
CA LYS A 6 -10.82 35.85 -13.60
C LYS A 6 -10.91 34.39 -13.19
N PHE A 7 -9.82 33.82 -12.65
CA PHE A 7 -9.85 32.47 -12.09
C PHE A 7 -10.70 32.41 -10.82
N GLU A 8 -10.55 33.38 -9.91
CA GLU A 8 -11.39 33.50 -8.71
C GLU A 8 -12.88 33.55 -9.06
N LYS A 9 -13.25 34.31 -10.10
CA LYS A 9 -14.63 34.37 -10.59
C LYS A 9 -15.09 33.04 -11.20
N ALA A 10 -14.22 32.31 -11.91
CA ALA A 10 -14.56 30.98 -12.43
C ALA A 10 -14.76 29.97 -11.29
N LEU A 11 -13.94 30.07 -10.24
CA LEU A 11 -14.05 29.26 -9.02
C LEU A 11 -15.34 29.57 -8.24
N GLU A 12 -15.72 30.84 -8.10
CA GLU A 12 -17.02 31.24 -7.51
C GLU A 12 -18.20 30.64 -8.28
N ASN A 13 -18.11 30.60 -9.62
CA ASN A 13 -19.16 30.01 -10.46
C ASN A 13 -19.19 28.47 -10.35
N LEU A 14 -18.04 27.82 -10.15
CA LEU A 14 -17.98 26.39 -9.86
C LEU A 14 -18.61 26.06 -8.50
N GLU A 15 -18.31 26.84 -7.46
CA GLU A 15 -18.93 26.67 -6.14
C GLU A 15 -20.44 26.96 -6.16
N GLN A 16 -20.87 27.94 -6.97
CA GLN A 16 -22.29 28.19 -7.23
C GLN A 16 -22.96 26.98 -7.93
N LEU A 17 -22.28 26.36 -8.91
CA LEU A 17 -22.74 25.14 -9.57
C LEU A 17 -22.92 23.98 -8.59
N LYS A 18 -21.93 23.75 -7.72
CA LYS A 18 -22.00 22.74 -6.65
C LYS A 18 -23.17 23.02 -5.73
N LYS A 19 -23.26 24.24 -5.20
CA LYS A 19 -24.33 24.63 -4.26
C LYS A 19 -25.73 24.44 -4.85
N ILE A 20 -25.96 24.93 -6.07
CA ILE A 20 -27.26 24.76 -6.74
C ILE A 20 -27.55 23.27 -6.96
N SER A 21 -26.55 22.48 -7.38
CA SER A 21 -26.73 21.03 -7.60
C SER A 21 -27.10 20.27 -6.33
N TYR A 22 -26.54 20.65 -5.18
CA TYR A 22 -26.89 20.06 -3.88
C TYR A 22 -28.24 20.54 -3.36
N ASP A 23 -28.63 21.79 -3.60
CA ASP A 23 -29.92 22.33 -3.17
C ASP A 23 -31.11 21.58 -3.85
N TYR A 24 -30.92 21.05 -5.07
CA TYR A 24 -31.89 20.14 -5.73
C TYR A 24 -32.14 18.83 -4.95
N SER A 25 -31.25 18.44 -4.03
CA SER A 25 -31.40 17.27 -3.15
C SER A 25 -32.36 17.51 -1.98
N SER A 26 -32.63 18.78 -1.61
CA SER A 26 -33.34 19.13 -0.37
C SER A 26 -34.88 19.22 -0.50
N GLY A 27 -35.43 19.05 -1.70
CA GLY A 27 -36.88 18.92 -1.93
C GLY A 27 -37.73 20.20 -1.84
N ASN A 28 -37.15 21.37 -1.56
CA ASN A 28 -37.90 22.62 -1.30
C ASN A 28 -37.99 23.60 -2.49
N ALA A 29 -38.12 23.13 -3.73
CA ALA A 29 -38.21 24.03 -4.89
C ALA A 29 -39.60 23.98 -5.54
N GLU A 30 -40.37 25.07 -5.39
CA GLU A 30 -41.55 25.35 -6.22
C GLU A 30 -41.16 25.41 -7.71
N ALA A 31 -42.09 25.10 -8.62
CA ALA A 31 -41.83 25.02 -10.06
C ALA A 31 -41.24 26.31 -10.69
N SER A 32 -41.48 27.49 -10.09
CA SER A 32 -40.89 28.78 -10.48
C SER A 32 -39.40 28.88 -10.12
N SER A 33 -38.96 28.20 -9.05
CA SER A 33 -37.57 28.13 -8.57
C SER A 33 -36.69 27.24 -9.45
N HIS A 34 -37.24 26.14 -9.99
CA HIS A 34 -36.51 25.21 -10.86
C HIS A 34 -36.00 25.85 -12.16
N ASN A 35 -36.81 26.67 -12.83
CA ASN A 35 -36.39 27.34 -14.07
C ASN A 35 -35.31 28.42 -13.82
N LYS A 36 -35.36 29.06 -12.65
CA LYS A 36 -34.37 30.04 -12.23
C LYS A 36 -33.03 29.37 -11.90
N ALA A 37 -33.04 28.29 -11.12
CA ALA A 37 -31.86 27.52 -10.77
C ALA A 37 -31.17 26.93 -12.02
N LEU A 38 -31.93 26.39 -12.97
CA LEU A 38 -31.39 25.88 -14.23
C LEU A 38 -30.75 26.99 -15.09
N SER A 39 -31.36 28.19 -15.11
CA SER A 39 -30.76 29.36 -15.79
C SER A 39 -29.46 29.81 -15.12
N GLU A 40 -29.38 29.75 -13.79
CA GLU A 40 -28.18 30.10 -13.04
C GLU A 40 -27.05 29.09 -13.26
N MET A 41 -27.35 27.78 -13.33
CA MET A 41 -26.37 26.75 -13.69
C MET A 41 -25.81 26.95 -15.10
N LYS A 42 -26.67 27.25 -16.08
CA LYS A 42 -26.21 27.57 -17.46
C LYS A 42 -25.30 28.80 -17.49
N LYS A 43 -25.63 29.85 -16.73
CA LYS A 43 -24.78 31.04 -16.61
C LYS A 43 -23.43 30.72 -15.99
N ALA A 44 -23.41 29.93 -14.92
CA ALA A 44 -22.17 29.51 -14.26
C ALA A 44 -21.27 28.69 -15.21
N MET A 45 -21.84 27.75 -15.96
CA MET A 45 -21.11 26.98 -16.97
C MET A 45 -20.56 27.88 -18.09
N HIS A 46 -21.34 28.86 -18.55
CA HIS A 46 -20.88 29.81 -19.56
C HIS A 46 -19.70 30.68 -19.05
N TYR A 47 -19.67 31.03 -17.77
CA TYR A 47 -18.52 31.76 -17.20
C TYR A 47 -17.25 30.90 -17.14
N ILE A 48 -17.38 29.62 -16.81
CA ILE A 48 -16.27 28.65 -16.82
C ILE A 48 -15.78 28.41 -18.27
N ASP A 49 -16.70 28.25 -19.22
CA ASP A 49 -16.38 28.11 -20.65
C ASP A 49 -15.61 29.32 -21.19
N HIS A 50 -16.06 30.52 -20.82
CA HIS A 50 -15.38 31.76 -21.17
C HIS A 50 -13.98 31.87 -20.54
N TYR A 51 -13.77 31.32 -19.34
CA TYR A 51 -12.44 31.22 -18.75
C TYR A 51 -11.54 30.31 -19.57
N PHE A 52 -11.99 29.12 -19.98
CA PHE A 52 -11.22 28.21 -20.84
C PHE A 52 -10.83 28.84 -22.18
N LYS A 53 -11.78 29.51 -22.85
CA LYS A 53 -11.50 30.24 -24.10
C LYS A 53 -10.43 31.32 -23.93
N GLN A 54 -10.40 31.99 -22.78
CA GLN A 54 -9.36 32.99 -22.48
C GLN A 54 -8.03 32.37 -22.03
N ALA A 55 -8.07 31.22 -21.35
CA ALA A 55 -6.90 30.50 -20.88
C ALA A 55 -5.99 30.08 -22.05
N GLY A 56 -6.57 29.65 -23.18
CA GLY A 56 -5.82 29.30 -24.39
C GLY A 56 -5.05 30.48 -25.02
N ALA A 57 -5.46 31.73 -24.76
CA ALA A 57 -4.81 32.93 -25.29
C ALA A 57 -3.67 33.48 -24.41
N LEU A 58 -3.39 32.86 -23.25
CA LEU A 58 -2.39 33.36 -22.29
C LEU A 58 -0.94 33.13 -22.74
N SER A 59 -0.03 33.94 -22.18
CA SER A 59 1.41 33.97 -22.47
C SER A 59 2.18 32.77 -21.88
N GLN A 60 3.24 32.35 -22.55
CA GLN A 60 4.04 31.13 -22.27
C GLN A 60 4.61 31.03 -20.84
N LYS A 61 4.79 32.14 -20.11
CA LYS A 61 5.32 32.15 -18.73
C LYS A 61 4.37 31.61 -17.66
N ASP A 62 3.07 31.51 -17.93
CA ASP A 62 2.05 31.10 -16.96
C ASP A 62 1.40 29.74 -17.30
N VAL A 63 1.89 29.02 -18.31
CA VAL A 63 1.20 27.84 -18.91
C VAL A 63 0.96 26.73 -17.89
N ASP A 64 1.95 26.38 -17.06
CA ASP A 64 1.81 25.34 -16.03
C ASP A 64 0.75 25.67 -14.97
N LYS A 65 0.63 26.96 -14.61
CA LYS A 65 -0.35 27.43 -13.65
C LYS A 65 -1.75 27.38 -14.26
N VAL A 66 -1.89 27.85 -15.50
CA VAL A 66 -3.16 27.86 -16.23
C VAL A 66 -3.66 26.43 -16.47
N ILE A 67 -2.75 25.50 -16.81
CA ILE A 67 -3.03 24.06 -16.92
C ILE A 67 -3.66 23.52 -15.63
N LYS A 68 -3.03 23.77 -14.48
CA LYS A 68 -3.55 23.32 -13.18
C LYS A 68 -4.91 23.93 -12.85
N GLU A 69 -5.09 25.22 -13.16
CA GLU A 69 -6.35 25.94 -12.95
C GLU A 69 -7.48 25.40 -13.84
N THR A 70 -7.20 25.09 -15.11
CA THR A 70 -8.20 24.50 -16.01
C THR A 70 -8.56 23.06 -15.64
N ASP A 71 -7.57 22.28 -15.21
CA ASP A 71 -7.76 20.88 -14.79
C ASP A 71 -8.62 20.82 -13.51
N PHE A 72 -8.36 21.72 -12.57
CA PHE A 72 -9.16 21.85 -11.36
C PHE A 72 -10.62 22.21 -11.65
N LEU A 73 -10.85 23.20 -12.53
CA LEU A 73 -12.20 23.65 -12.86
C LEU A 73 -13.00 22.58 -13.60
N ILE A 74 -12.39 21.88 -14.57
CA ILE A 74 -13.12 20.84 -15.33
C ILE A 74 -13.43 19.64 -14.45
N ALA A 75 -12.52 19.21 -13.58
CA ALA A 75 -12.76 18.12 -12.63
C ALA A 75 -13.95 18.44 -11.71
N GLY A 76 -14.00 19.66 -11.17
CA GLY A 76 -15.13 20.08 -10.35
C GLY A 76 -16.46 20.14 -11.12
N VAL A 77 -16.47 20.51 -12.40
CA VAL A 77 -17.69 20.44 -13.22
C VAL A 77 -18.09 18.99 -13.50
N GLN A 78 -17.13 18.11 -13.80
CA GLN A 78 -17.38 16.69 -14.01
C GLN A 78 -18.03 16.04 -12.78
N ASP A 79 -17.53 16.34 -11.57
CA ASP A 79 -18.12 15.86 -10.31
C ASP A 79 -19.59 16.29 -10.15
N VAL A 80 -19.90 17.55 -10.46
CA VAL A 80 -21.28 18.07 -10.42
C VAL A 80 -22.17 17.32 -11.42
N PHE A 81 -21.67 17.05 -12.63
CA PHE A 81 -22.46 16.38 -13.66
C PHE A 81 -22.64 14.88 -13.41
N SER A 82 -21.65 14.19 -12.84
CA SER A 82 -21.81 12.82 -12.35
C SER A 82 -22.84 12.75 -11.22
N PHE A 83 -22.83 13.71 -10.30
CA PHE A 83 -23.86 13.80 -9.26
C PHE A 83 -25.28 14.00 -9.83
N LEU A 84 -25.43 14.86 -10.84
CA LEU A 84 -26.72 15.13 -11.49
C LEU A 84 -27.21 13.93 -12.34
N GLU A 85 -26.31 13.23 -13.01
CA GLU A 85 -26.62 12.02 -13.78
C GLU A 85 -27.19 10.92 -12.88
N ASP A 86 -26.59 10.72 -11.69
CA ASP A 86 -27.00 9.68 -10.74
C ASP A 86 -28.30 10.00 -9.99
N ARG A 87 -28.59 11.28 -9.72
CA ARG A 87 -29.64 11.68 -8.77
C ARG A 87 -30.76 12.56 -9.35
N LYS A 88 -30.54 13.24 -10.49
CA LYS A 88 -31.47 14.20 -11.10
C LYS A 88 -31.38 14.19 -12.64
N GLU A 89 -31.75 13.06 -13.24
CA GLU A 89 -31.63 12.78 -14.67
C GLU A 89 -32.27 13.85 -15.59
N GLU A 90 -33.40 14.45 -15.19
CA GLU A 90 -34.08 15.51 -15.98
C GLU A 90 -33.26 16.80 -16.10
N VAL A 91 -32.58 17.20 -15.01
CA VAL A 91 -31.71 18.39 -14.99
C VAL A 91 -30.44 18.12 -15.79
N TYR A 92 -29.87 16.92 -15.63
CA TYR A 92 -28.72 16.47 -16.42
C TYR A 92 -29.01 16.48 -17.92
N ARG A 93 -30.14 15.92 -18.37
CA ARG A 93 -30.54 15.94 -19.79
C ARG A 93 -30.64 17.36 -20.36
N SER A 94 -31.16 18.31 -19.58
CA SER A 94 -31.32 19.72 -19.99
C SER A 94 -30.00 20.51 -20.09
N LEU A 95 -28.97 20.07 -19.36
CA LEU A 95 -27.63 20.67 -19.35
C LEU A 95 -26.59 19.89 -20.17
N SER A 96 -26.93 18.70 -20.65
CA SER A 96 -26.01 17.77 -21.32
C SER A 96 -25.30 18.35 -22.55
N GLN A 97 -25.99 19.20 -23.32
CA GLN A 97 -25.41 19.88 -24.48
C GLN A 97 -24.38 20.94 -24.06
N ASP A 98 -24.71 21.72 -23.04
CA ASP A 98 -23.84 22.77 -22.49
C ASP A 98 -22.59 22.14 -21.86
N TYR A 99 -22.72 20.97 -21.23
CA TYR A 99 -21.61 20.22 -20.63
C TYR A 99 -20.68 19.60 -21.67
N ARG A 100 -21.24 19.00 -22.73
CA ARG A 100 -20.44 18.51 -23.86
C ARG A 100 -19.69 19.64 -24.55
N HIS A 101 -20.31 20.81 -24.70
CA HIS A 101 -19.64 21.99 -25.25
C HIS A 101 -18.46 22.42 -24.37
N LEU A 102 -18.65 22.48 -23.06
CA LEU A 102 -17.61 22.86 -22.11
C LEU A 102 -16.42 21.89 -22.12
N ASN A 103 -16.68 20.58 -22.11
CA ASN A 103 -15.62 19.56 -22.22
C ASN A 103 -14.83 19.72 -23.54
N HIS A 104 -15.54 19.95 -24.65
CA HIS A 104 -14.87 20.18 -25.94
C HIS A 104 -14.01 21.45 -25.94
N THR A 105 -14.50 22.55 -25.34
CA THR A 105 -13.72 23.79 -25.17
C THR A 105 -12.47 23.53 -24.32
N TYR A 106 -12.58 22.75 -23.25
CA TYR A 106 -11.45 22.36 -22.41
C TYR A 106 -10.41 21.55 -23.19
N ASP A 107 -10.83 20.53 -23.95
CA ASP A 107 -9.93 19.69 -24.74
C ASP A 107 -9.14 20.52 -25.77
N VAL A 108 -9.84 21.40 -26.50
CA VAL A 108 -9.22 22.32 -27.46
C VAL A 108 -8.26 23.30 -26.78
N THR A 109 -8.61 23.77 -25.58
CA THR A 109 -7.75 24.67 -24.80
C THR A 109 -6.49 23.94 -24.30
N ARG A 110 -6.64 22.68 -23.88
CA ARG A 110 -5.56 21.82 -23.39
C ARG A 110 -4.56 21.50 -24.49
N GLU A 111 -5.04 21.17 -25.68
CA GLU A 111 -4.22 20.93 -26.85
C GLU A 111 -3.39 22.17 -27.22
N HIS A 112 -4.00 23.36 -27.24
CA HIS A 112 -3.29 24.62 -27.48
C HIS A 112 -2.24 24.96 -26.41
N LEU A 113 -2.53 24.70 -25.13
CA LEU A 113 -1.59 24.94 -24.03
C LEU A 113 -0.41 23.96 -24.08
N ASN A 114 -0.65 22.70 -24.41
CA ASN A 114 0.40 21.70 -24.61
C ASN A 114 1.29 22.04 -25.80
N ASN A 115 0.71 22.47 -26.93
CA ASN A 115 1.48 22.89 -28.12
C ASN A 115 2.38 24.11 -27.84
N LYS A 116 1.99 25.00 -26.91
CA LYS A 116 2.82 26.12 -26.44
C LYS A 116 3.99 25.71 -25.54
N MET A 117 4.02 24.47 -25.02
CA MET A 117 5.17 23.96 -24.26
C MET A 117 6.29 23.40 -25.16
N VAL A 118 6.03 23.18 -26.46
CA VAL A 118 6.89 22.34 -27.33
C VAL A 118 7.94 23.10 -28.15
N GLU A 119 8.04 24.44 -28.12
CA GLU A 119 9.18 25.16 -28.72
C GLU A 119 9.69 26.33 -27.83
N PRO A 120 11.02 26.52 -27.60
CA PRO A 120 12.17 25.61 -27.72
C PRO A 120 12.88 25.35 -26.37
N LYS A 121 13.14 24.07 -26.08
CA LYS A 121 14.32 23.59 -25.33
C LYS A 121 14.72 22.25 -25.93
N GLU A 122 15.28 22.33 -27.13
CA GLU A 122 16.19 21.29 -27.61
C GLU A 122 17.34 21.17 -26.60
N ILE A 123 17.77 19.93 -26.38
CA ILE A 123 18.75 19.46 -25.37
C ILE A 123 18.11 19.18 -23.99
N LEU A 124 17.38 18.05 -23.86
CA LEU A 124 17.47 17.05 -22.77
C LEU A 124 16.33 16.02 -22.67
N ASN A 125 15.37 15.95 -23.59
CA ASN A 125 14.30 14.93 -23.54
C ASN A 125 14.59 13.63 -24.31
N GLY A 126 15.86 13.24 -24.40
CA GLY A 126 16.26 12.05 -25.16
C GLY A 126 16.03 10.69 -24.47
N SER A 127 15.45 10.61 -23.27
CA SER A 127 15.48 9.34 -22.51
C SER A 127 14.31 9.05 -21.56
N LEU A 128 13.13 9.66 -21.73
CA LEU A 128 11.98 9.36 -20.84
C LEU A 128 10.65 9.09 -21.55
N GLU A 129 10.51 9.38 -22.84
CA GLU A 129 9.28 9.04 -23.60
C GLU A 129 9.25 7.59 -24.11
N ASN A 130 10.38 6.88 -24.09
CA ASN A 130 10.44 5.46 -24.45
C ASN A 130 10.23 4.50 -23.25
N CYS A 131 9.87 5.01 -22.08
CA CYS A 131 9.70 4.22 -20.85
C CYS A 131 8.22 4.04 -20.50
N GLN A 132 7.37 3.75 -21.49
CA GLN A 132 5.96 3.40 -21.30
C GLN A 132 5.70 2.00 -21.84
N ASP A 133 6.15 0.98 -21.11
CA ASP A 133 5.47 -0.31 -21.21
C ASP A 133 4.03 -0.12 -20.73
N ARG A 134 3.09 -0.43 -21.62
CA ARG A 134 1.67 -0.49 -21.31
C ARG A 134 1.51 -1.54 -20.22
N GLU A 135 1.26 -1.13 -18.98
CA GLU A 135 0.68 -2.05 -17.99
C GLU A 135 -0.50 -2.73 -18.66
N GLU A 136 -0.32 -4.02 -18.94
CA GLU A 136 -1.24 -4.77 -19.79
C GLU A 136 -2.58 -4.87 -19.05
N PHE A 137 -3.67 -4.66 -19.79
CA PHE A 137 -4.99 -5.08 -19.33
C PHE A 137 -4.87 -6.49 -18.72
N LEU A 138 -5.65 -6.78 -17.69
CA LEU A 138 -5.94 -8.15 -17.31
C LEU A 138 -6.62 -8.79 -18.53
N ASN A 139 -5.79 -9.48 -19.31
CA ASN A 139 -6.13 -9.90 -20.68
C ASN A 139 -6.74 -11.29 -20.72
N ASN A 140 -6.43 -12.13 -19.72
CA ASN A 140 -6.81 -13.52 -19.71
C ASN A 140 -6.85 -14.09 -18.29
N LEU A 141 -7.40 -15.29 -18.15
CA LEU A 141 -7.51 -16.00 -16.88
C LEU A 141 -6.15 -16.41 -16.27
N VAL A 142 -5.09 -16.52 -17.09
CA VAL A 142 -3.75 -16.89 -16.61
C VAL A 142 -3.18 -15.77 -15.75
N GLU A 143 -3.32 -14.51 -16.18
CA GLU A 143 -2.89 -13.35 -15.39
C GLU A 143 -3.67 -13.22 -14.09
N VAL A 144 -4.97 -13.52 -14.10
CA VAL A 144 -5.81 -13.55 -12.89
C VAL A 144 -5.31 -14.62 -11.91
N LYS A 145 -5.04 -15.83 -12.39
CA LYS A 145 -4.51 -16.93 -11.57
C LYS A 145 -3.08 -16.68 -11.08
N ARG A 146 -2.29 -15.86 -11.78
CA ARG A 146 -0.95 -15.43 -11.34
C ARG A 146 -0.98 -14.44 -10.18
N ASP A 147 -2.08 -13.72 -10.00
CA ASP A 147 -2.31 -12.85 -8.84
C ASP A 147 -1.31 -11.69 -8.63
N ARG A 148 -0.47 -11.37 -9.61
CA ARG A 148 0.56 -10.33 -9.46
C ARG A 148 -0.01 -8.91 -9.45
N SER A 149 -1.05 -8.69 -10.26
CA SER A 149 -1.66 -7.38 -10.50
C SER A 149 -3.14 -7.36 -10.13
N TYR A 150 -3.53 -8.11 -9.09
CA TYR A 150 -4.94 -8.20 -8.67
C TYR A 150 -5.55 -6.86 -8.26
N GLU A 151 -4.73 -5.91 -7.82
CA GLU A 151 -5.13 -4.53 -7.48
C GLU A 151 -5.81 -3.84 -8.68
N LEU A 152 -5.49 -4.24 -9.90
CA LEU A 152 -6.09 -3.69 -11.13
C LEU A 152 -7.59 -4.04 -11.27
N PHE A 153 -8.10 -5.03 -10.55
CA PHE A 153 -9.55 -5.27 -10.45
C PHE A 153 -10.27 -4.16 -9.66
N TYR A 154 -9.55 -3.38 -8.88
CA TYR A 154 -10.07 -2.40 -7.94
C TYR A 154 -9.85 -0.96 -8.39
N MET A 155 -9.04 -0.74 -9.43
CA MET A 155 -8.61 0.59 -9.86
C MET A 155 -9.06 0.86 -11.30
N ALA A 156 -9.29 2.13 -11.60
CA ALA A 156 -9.46 2.62 -12.96
C ALA A 156 -8.13 3.14 -13.55
N ASN A 157 -8.00 3.08 -14.87
CA ASN A 157 -6.89 3.65 -15.62
C ASN A 157 -7.03 5.19 -15.72
N GLU A 158 -6.16 5.84 -16.51
CA GLU A 158 -6.18 7.29 -16.72
C GLU A 158 -7.46 7.80 -17.38
N ASP A 159 -8.12 6.96 -18.19
CA ASP A 159 -9.39 7.27 -18.86
C ASP A 159 -10.63 6.94 -18.00
N ASN A 160 -10.44 6.65 -16.71
CA ASN A 160 -11.48 6.16 -15.80
C ASN A 160 -12.15 4.85 -16.27
N LYS A 161 -11.41 3.99 -16.98
CA LYS A 161 -11.85 2.66 -17.44
C LYS A 161 -11.21 1.55 -16.60
N ARG A 162 -11.90 0.41 -16.52
CA ARG A 162 -11.40 -0.80 -15.86
C ARG A 162 -10.21 -1.38 -16.63
N PHE A 163 -9.30 -2.05 -15.92
CA PHE A 163 -8.17 -2.79 -16.52
C PHE A 163 -8.54 -4.19 -17.03
N TYR A 164 -9.82 -4.56 -17.02
CA TYR A 164 -10.28 -5.87 -17.52
C TYR A 164 -11.50 -5.68 -18.42
N THR A 165 -11.67 -6.61 -19.37
CA THR A 165 -12.80 -6.58 -20.31
C THR A 165 -14.03 -7.27 -19.74
N ASP A 166 -15.21 -6.91 -20.27
CA ASP A 166 -16.46 -7.62 -19.94
C ASP A 166 -16.40 -9.10 -20.36
N ALA A 167 -15.63 -9.43 -21.40
CA ALA A 167 -15.39 -10.81 -21.80
C ALA A 167 -14.64 -11.59 -20.72
N LEU A 168 -13.56 -11.01 -20.16
CA LEU A 168 -12.82 -11.63 -19.05
C LEU A 168 -13.71 -11.76 -17.82
N ALA A 169 -14.49 -10.72 -17.50
CA ALA A 169 -15.47 -10.74 -16.41
C ALA A 169 -16.46 -11.91 -16.53
N GLN A 170 -17.03 -12.11 -17.72
CA GLN A 170 -17.93 -13.23 -17.99
C GLN A 170 -17.24 -14.59 -17.89
N ILE A 171 -15.98 -14.69 -18.34
CA ILE A 171 -15.19 -15.93 -18.22
C ILE A 171 -14.95 -16.27 -16.76
N ILE A 172 -14.52 -15.29 -15.95
CA ILE A 172 -14.31 -15.43 -14.50
C ILE A 172 -15.60 -15.94 -13.84
N TYR A 173 -16.73 -15.28 -14.12
CA TYR A 173 -18.03 -15.66 -13.56
C TYR A 173 -18.48 -17.07 -13.97
N LYS A 174 -18.31 -17.45 -15.24
CA LYS A 174 -18.63 -18.81 -15.72
C LYS A 174 -17.76 -19.88 -15.08
N GLN A 175 -16.47 -19.60 -14.88
CA GLN A 175 -15.54 -20.52 -14.22
C GLN A 175 -15.88 -20.71 -12.73
N GLY A 176 -16.32 -19.66 -12.05
CA GLY A 176 -16.81 -19.74 -10.66
C GLY A 176 -17.93 -20.76 -10.49
N LYS A 177 -18.96 -20.69 -11.34
CA LYS A 177 -20.11 -21.62 -11.29
C LYS A 177 -19.77 -23.08 -11.55
N ILE A 178 -18.72 -23.35 -12.34
CA ILE A 178 -18.29 -24.72 -12.63
C ILE A 178 -17.52 -25.29 -11.42
N HIS A 179 -16.77 -24.45 -10.70
CA HIS A 179 -15.90 -24.89 -9.61
C HIS A 179 -16.54 -24.92 -8.22
N GLU A 180 -17.68 -24.27 -7.98
CA GLU A 180 -18.50 -24.49 -6.76
C GLU A 180 -18.89 -25.96 -6.55
N SER A 181 -18.81 -26.79 -7.59
CA SER A 181 -19.17 -28.20 -7.57
C SER A 181 -18.00 -29.18 -7.34
N MET A 182 -16.76 -28.70 -7.20
CA MET A 182 -15.60 -29.58 -7.07
C MET A 182 -14.70 -29.26 -5.87
N HIS A 183 -14.41 -30.32 -5.12
CA HIS A 183 -13.44 -30.48 -4.03
C HIS A 183 -13.97 -30.37 -2.60
N GLU A 184 -14.76 -31.35 -2.18
CA GLU A 184 -14.68 -31.86 -0.80
C GLU A 184 -13.19 -32.15 -0.51
N ASN A 185 -12.59 -31.46 0.46
CA ASN A 185 -11.16 -31.49 0.87
C ASN A 185 -10.20 -30.45 0.28
N ASP A 186 -10.65 -29.36 -0.35
CA ASP A 186 -9.76 -28.22 -0.66
C ASP A 186 -9.36 -27.47 0.64
N PRO A 187 -8.08 -27.45 1.04
CA PRO A 187 -7.63 -26.75 2.25
C PRO A 187 -7.82 -25.23 2.17
N LEU A 188 -7.91 -24.65 0.98
CA LEU A 188 -8.15 -23.22 0.79
C LEU A 188 -9.55 -22.80 1.24
N THR A 189 -10.51 -23.74 1.31
CA THR A 189 -11.84 -23.44 1.90
C THR A 189 -11.78 -23.10 3.39
N LYS A 190 -10.70 -23.45 4.08
CA LYS A 190 -10.51 -23.17 5.52
C LYS A 190 -9.92 -21.79 5.79
N THR A 191 -9.37 -21.09 4.79
CA THR A 191 -8.69 -19.80 5.00
C THR A 191 -9.63 -18.74 5.56
N ILE A 192 -10.89 -18.75 5.14
CA ILE A 192 -11.92 -17.85 5.69
C ILE A 192 -12.19 -18.10 7.19
N VAL A 193 -12.17 -19.37 7.61
CA VAL A 193 -12.33 -19.75 9.03
C VAL A 193 -11.11 -19.32 9.82
N TRP A 194 -9.90 -19.59 9.32
CA TRP A 194 -8.66 -19.13 9.95
C TRP A 194 -8.60 -17.61 10.10
N ASN A 195 -9.06 -16.87 9.09
CA ASN A 195 -9.17 -15.42 9.16
C ASN A 195 -10.20 -14.99 10.23
N SER A 196 -11.36 -15.63 10.25
CA SER A 196 -12.43 -15.38 11.23
C SER A 196 -11.93 -15.55 12.67
N ASP A 197 -11.14 -16.59 12.94
CA ASP A 197 -10.60 -16.83 14.28
C ASP A 197 -9.59 -15.77 14.69
N GLU A 198 -8.70 -15.34 13.78
CA GLU A 198 -7.75 -14.26 14.05
C GLU A 198 -8.44 -12.90 14.25
N ILE A 199 -9.46 -12.57 13.46
CA ILE A 199 -10.25 -11.35 13.63
C ILE A 199 -10.97 -11.34 14.99
N THR A 200 -11.48 -12.48 15.45
CA THR A 200 -12.12 -12.58 16.77
C THR A 200 -11.13 -12.27 17.90
N LYS A 201 -9.90 -12.79 17.80
CA LYS A 201 -8.82 -12.52 18.76
C LYS A 201 -8.40 -11.05 18.73
N LEU A 202 -8.22 -10.48 17.53
CA LEU A 202 -7.87 -9.08 17.35
C LEU A 202 -8.95 -8.16 17.92
N ALA A 203 -10.21 -8.35 17.55
CA ALA A 203 -11.32 -7.55 18.05
C ALA A 203 -11.42 -7.61 19.58
N SER A 204 -11.19 -8.80 20.17
CA SER A 204 -11.10 -8.96 21.62
C SER A 204 -9.95 -8.16 22.21
N SER A 205 -8.76 -8.25 21.64
CA SER A 205 -7.57 -7.51 22.09
C SER A 205 -7.77 -5.99 22.02
N LEU A 206 -8.34 -5.47 20.92
CA LEU A 206 -8.65 -4.05 20.76
C LEU A 206 -9.62 -3.57 21.83
N VAL A 207 -10.68 -4.33 22.13
CA VAL A 207 -11.61 -3.98 23.21
C VAL A 207 -10.91 -3.97 24.57
N TYR A 208 -10.16 -5.02 24.91
CA TYR A 208 -9.55 -5.13 26.23
C TYR A 208 -8.46 -4.07 26.47
N THR A 209 -7.63 -3.80 25.48
CA THR A 209 -6.54 -2.81 25.59
C THR A 209 -7.05 -1.36 25.58
N ASN A 210 -8.31 -1.13 25.19
CA ASN A 210 -8.93 0.18 25.14
C ASN A 210 -10.08 0.36 26.16
N ASP A 211 -10.20 -0.49 27.19
CA ASP A 211 -11.30 -0.43 28.18
C ASP A 211 -11.47 0.97 28.79
N MET A 212 -10.38 1.62 29.22
CA MET A 212 -10.46 2.95 29.83
C MET A 212 -10.86 4.06 28.84
N PRO A 213 -10.22 4.20 27.66
CA PRO A 213 -10.71 5.09 26.60
C PRO A 213 -12.19 4.89 26.24
N ILE A 214 -12.64 3.63 26.17
CA ILE A 214 -14.04 3.28 25.89
C ILE A 214 -14.97 3.80 27.00
N ARG A 215 -14.61 3.58 28.27
CA ARG A 215 -15.40 4.09 29.41
C ARG A 215 -15.50 5.61 29.40
N LEU A 216 -14.39 6.32 29.18
CA LEU A 216 -14.34 7.78 29.12
C LEU A 216 -15.21 8.33 27.99
N PHE A 217 -15.20 7.68 26.82
CA PHE A 217 -16.09 8.02 25.72
C PHE A 217 -17.58 7.90 26.15
N TYR A 218 -17.99 6.76 26.70
CA TYR A 218 -19.38 6.51 27.06
C TYR A 218 -19.92 7.37 28.21
N GLN A 219 -19.05 7.90 29.09
CA GLN A 219 -19.46 8.87 30.14
C GLN A 219 -20.15 10.12 29.57
N LYS A 220 -19.85 10.50 28.33
CA LYS A 220 -20.42 11.68 27.66
C LYS A 220 -21.19 11.35 26.38
N ALA A 221 -20.82 10.28 25.67
CA ALA A 221 -21.44 9.91 24.41
C ALA A 221 -22.96 9.76 24.51
N LEU A 222 -23.47 9.15 25.59
CA LEU A 222 -24.91 8.91 25.79
C LEU A 222 -25.74 10.20 25.88
N THR A 223 -25.11 11.33 26.25
CA THR A 223 -25.79 12.63 26.33
C THR A 223 -25.83 13.39 25.00
N ASN A 224 -25.08 12.94 23.99
CA ASN A 224 -24.95 13.62 22.71
C ASN A 224 -24.81 12.61 21.56
N MET A 225 -25.77 11.68 21.50
CA MET A 225 -25.90 10.66 20.44
C MET A 225 -26.42 11.23 19.11
N SER A 226 -26.74 12.53 19.04
CA SER A 226 -27.09 13.21 17.79
C SER A 226 -25.87 13.69 17.00
N ALA A 227 -24.72 13.86 17.64
CA ALA A 227 -23.51 14.32 16.97
C ALA A 227 -22.90 13.21 16.09
N GLU A 228 -22.62 13.53 14.83
CA GLU A 228 -22.16 12.57 13.82
C GLU A 228 -20.86 11.86 14.22
N LEU A 229 -19.91 12.58 14.81
CA LEU A 229 -18.67 11.99 15.34
C LEU A 229 -18.98 10.93 16.40
N THR A 230 -19.85 11.24 17.36
CA THR A 230 -20.25 10.32 18.43
C THR A 230 -20.92 9.08 17.87
N VAL A 231 -21.78 9.24 16.86
CA VAL A 231 -22.45 8.13 16.19
C VAL A 231 -21.43 7.23 15.50
N ASN A 232 -20.48 7.79 14.75
CA ASN A 232 -19.46 6.99 14.07
C ASN A 232 -18.56 6.25 15.07
N VAL A 233 -18.08 6.91 16.13
CA VAL A 233 -17.28 6.25 17.17
C VAL A 233 -18.09 5.15 17.88
N HIS A 234 -19.35 5.42 18.21
CA HIS A 234 -20.25 4.42 18.80
C HIS A 234 -20.44 3.21 17.88
N ASN A 235 -20.72 3.43 16.59
CA ASN A 235 -20.94 2.37 15.62
C ASN A 235 -19.67 1.55 15.38
N ALA A 236 -18.50 2.20 15.38
CA ALA A 236 -17.22 1.50 15.33
C ALA A 236 -17.07 0.54 16.53
N LEU A 237 -17.37 0.99 17.75
CA LEU A 237 -17.31 0.13 18.93
C LEU A 237 -18.35 -1.00 18.91
N MET A 238 -19.58 -0.73 18.48
CA MET A 238 -20.61 -1.77 18.35
C MET A 238 -20.21 -2.84 17.33
N ALA A 239 -19.71 -2.41 16.17
CA ALA A 239 -19.19 -3.32 15.15
C ALA A 239 -18.02 -4.15 15.70
N LEU A 240 -17.11 -3.55 16.47
CA LEU A 240 -16.01 -4.25 17.11
C LEU A 240 -16.47 -5.27 18.16
N PHE A 241 -17.50 -4.94 18.97
CA PHE A 241 -18.10 -5.88 19.92
C PHE A 241 -18.79 -7.05 19.22
N LEU A 242 -19.41 -6.81 18.07
CA LEU A 242 -20.02 -7.87 17.26
C LEU A 242 -18.96 -8.73 16.60
N ALA A 243 -17.88 -8.14 16.07
CA ALA A 243 -16.77 -8.89 15.45
C ALA A 243 -16.06 -9.85 16.42
N ARG A 244 -16.07 -9.57 17.73
CA ARG A 244 -15.55 -10.50 18.76
C ARG A 244 -16.57 -11.50 19.28
N TYR A 245 -17.85 -11.40 18.89
CA TYR A 245 -18.89 -12.26 19.44
C TYR A 245 -18.86 -13.62 18.76
N GLU A 246 -18.66 -14.68 19.54
CA GLU A 246 -18.46 -16.05 19.03
C GLU A 246 -19.58 -16.51 18.08
N ALA A 247 -20.84 -16.11 18.34
CA ALA A 247 -21.96 -16.47 17.47
C ALA A 247 -21.92 -15.81 16.08
N THR A 248 -21.00 -14.86 15.85
CA THR A 248 -20.74 -14.23 14.53
C THR A 248 -19.50 -14.81 13.83
N ALA A 249 -18.80 -15.76 14.45
CA ALA A 249 -17.69 -16.44 13.78
C ALA A 249 -18.19 -17.23 12.57
N VAL A 250 -17.38 -17.32 11.51
CA VAL A 250 -17.74 -18.00 10.25
C VAL A 250 -18.10 -19.47 10.50
N SER A 251 -17.44 -20.12 11.46
CA SER A 251 -17.70 -21.50 11.88
C SER A 251 -19.14 -21.72 12.40
N GLN A 252 -19.82 -20.68 12.85
CA GLN A 252 -21.20 -20.73 13.35
C GLN A 252 -22.27 -20.42 12.30
N GLN A 253 -21.87 -20.15 11.05
CA GLN A 253 -22.77 -19.83 9.93
C GLN A 253 -23.77 -18.70 10.24
N PRO A 254 -23.32 -17.53 10.72
CA PRO A 254 -24.19 -16.42 11.06
C PRO A 254 -24.80 -15.77 9.82
N ARG A 255 -25.82 -14.92 10.02
CA ARG A 255 -26.35 -14.08 8.94
C ARG A 255 -25.37 -13.01 8.46
N LYS A 256 -24.56 -12.47 9.36
CA LYS A 256 -23.46 -11.54 9.07
C LYS A 256 -22.25 -12.00 9.87
N GLU A 257 -21.15 -12.23 9.17
CA GLU A 257 -19.92 -12.78 9.72
C GLU A 257 -19.11 -11.70 10.44
N ASN A 258 -18.30 -12.13 11.39
CA ASN A 258 -17.40 -11.26 12.16
C ASN A 258 -16.43 -10.49 11.27
N LEU A 259 -15.98 -11.07 10.14
CA LEU A 259 -15.15 -10.39 9.14
C LEU A 259 -15.86 -9.13 8.62
N SER A 260 -17.14 -9.24 8.28
CA SER A 260 -17.93 -8.09 7.81
C SER A 260 -18.17 -7.06 8.91
N TYR A 261 -18.36 -7.48 10.16
CA TYR A 261 -18.44 -6.54 11.29
C TYR A 261 -17.10 -5.84 11.56
N PHE A 262 -15.97 -6.51 11.36
CA PHE A 262 -14.67 -5.89 11.50
C PHE A 262 -14.43 -4.83 10.40
N ASN A 263 -14.88 -5.11 9.17
CA ASN A 263 -14.87 -4.12 8.09
C ASN A 263 -15.78 -2.91 8.40
N ASP A 264 -16.97 -3.13 8.98
CA ASP A 264 -17.81 -2.02 9.47
C ASP A 264 -17.06 -1.19 10.52
N PHE A 265 -16.35 -1.83 11.45
CA PHE A 265 -15.52 -1.14 12.45
C PHE A 265 -14.49 -0.23 11.79
N LEU A 266 -13.72 -0.74 10.84
CA LEU A 266 -12.71 0.04 10.10
C LEU A 266 -13.34 1.23 9.36
N HIS A 267 -14.49 1.00 8.71
CA HIS A 267 -15.22 2.04 7.98
C HIS A 267 -15.70 3.18 8.90
N PHE A 268 -16.32 2.83 10.04
CA PHE A 268 -16.78 3.82 11.01
C PHE A 268 -15.62 4.53 11.72
N LEU A 269 -14.51 3.82 11.99
CA LEU A 269 -13.29 4.41 12.56
C LEU A 269 -12.72 5.48 11.62
N ARG A 270 -12.66 5.20 10.31
CA ARG A 270 -12.21 6.15 9.29
C ARG A 270 -13.09 7.38 9.17
N LYS A 271 -14.40 7.21 9.19
CA LYS A 271 -15.34 8.33 9.22
C LYS A 271 -15.15 9.21 10.45
N ALA A 272 -14.97 8.60 11.62
CA ALA A 272 -14.67 9.33 12.84
C ALA A 272 -13.33 10.09 12.74
N ALA A 273 -12.29 9.46 12.19
CA ALA A 273 -10.99 10.09 11.96
C ALA A 273 -11.08 11.29 11.00
N ALA A 274 -11.82 11.17 9.90
CA ALA A 274 -12.04 12.27 8.96
C ALA A 274 -12.72 13.48 9.62
N LEU A 275 -13.79 13.24 10.39
CA LEU A 275 -14.51 14.30 11.13
C LEU A 275 -13.65 14.98 12.20
N LEU A 276 -12.68 14.27 12.76
CA LEU A 276 -11.72 14.83 13.72
C LEU A 276 -10.67 15.71 13.06
N ASN A 277 -10.26 15.38 11.84
CA ASN A 277 -9.26 16.15 11.08
C ASN A 277 -9.80 17.50 10.58
N GLU A 278 -11.11 17.64 10.41
CA GLU A 278 -11.75 18.89 9.98
C GLU A 278 -11.89 19.94 11.09
N LYS A 279 -11.56 19.60 12.35
CA LYS A 279 -11.83 20.44 13.52
C LYS A 279 -10.55 20.99 14.16
N ASP A 280 -10.46 22.32 14.24
CA ASP A 280 -9.34 23.01 14.89
C ASP A 280 -9.41 22.99 16.42
N LEU A 281 -10.62 23.07 17.00
CA LEU A 281 -10.84 23.11 18.44
C LEU A 281 -11.80 22.01 18.86
N LEU A 282 -11.36 21.17 19.79
CA LEU A 282 -12.14 20.05 20.30
C LEU A 282 -12.70 20.34 21.68
N ASP A 283 -14.01 20.13 21.85
CA ASP A 283 -14.63 20.11 23.16
C ASP A 283 -14.19 18.86 23.98
N LEU A 284 -14.67 18.73 25.22
CA LEU A 284 -14.28 17.60 26.08
C LEU A 284 -14.72 16.24 25.52
N GLN A 285 -15.92 16.16 24.92
CA GLN A 285 -16.43 14.92 24.34
C GLN A 285 -15.63 14.55 23.09
N GLU A 286 -15.34 15.53 22.24
CA GLU A 286 -14.51 15.37 21.05
C GLU A 286 -13.08 14.97 21.40
N LYS A 287 -12.52 15.49 22.50
CA LYS A 287 -11.24 15.02 23.05
C LYS A 287 -11.30 13.55 23.47
N HIS A 288 -12.36 13.11 24.14
CA HIS A 288 -12.52 11.70 24.48
C HIS A 288 -12.67 10.83 23.23
N SER A 289 -13.44 11.27 22.24
CA SER A 289 -13.57 10.61 20.93
C SER A 289 -12.21 10.52 20.21
N LYS A 290 -11.45 11.63 20.14
CA LYS A 290 -10.11 11.65 19.54
C LYS A 290 -9.16 10.72 20.26
N SER A 291 -9.16 10.73 21.60
CA SER A 291 -8.34 9.82 22.40
C SER A 291 -8.67 8.35 22.11
N LEU A 292 -9.95 8.01 22.00
CA LEU A 292 -10.38 6.65 21.70
C LEU A 292 -10.03 6.24 20.26
N VAL A 293 -10.30 7.09 19.26
CA VAL A 293 -9.94 6.84 17.86
C VAL A 293 -8.44 6.65 17.73
N SER A 294 -7.63 7.56 18.29
CA SER A 294 -6.16 7.45 18.27
C SER A 294 -5.67 6.18 18.95
N SER A 295 -6.27 5.79 20.08
CA SER A 295 -5.90 4.58 20.80
C SER A 295 -6.28 3.30 20.03
N LEU A 296 -7.47 3.25 19.43
CA LEU A 296 -7.90 2.15 18.57
C LEU A 296 -7.01 2.03 17.33
N SER A 297 -6.72 3.15 16.66
CA SER A 297 -5.78 3.22 15.53
C SER A 297 -4.38 2.74 15.93
N ALA A 298 -3.83 3.23 17.04
CA ALA A 298 -2.52 2.77 17.50
C ALA A 298 -2.48 1.27 17.77
N LYS A 299 -3.51 0.73 18.43
CA LYS A 299 -3.62 -0.70 18.73
C LYS A 299 -3.92 -1.57 17.51
N LEU A 300 -4.54 -1.01 16.47
CA LEU A 300 -4.69 -1.67 15.18
C LEU A 300 -3.34 -1.91 14.50
N TYR A 301 -2.31 -1.10 14.75
CA TYR A 301 -0.97 -1.35 14.20
C TYR A 301 -0.05 -2.12 15.17
N ASP A 302 -0.24 -1.96 16.49
CA ASP A 302 0.57 -2.57 17.55
C ASP A 302 0.18 -4.03 17.92
N HIS A 303 -0.60 -4.73 17.09
CA HIS A 303 -1.05 -6.10 17.39
C HIS A 303 -0.25 -7.16 16.64
N THR A 304 -0.16 -8.36 17.21
CA THR A 304 0.39 -9.53 16.53
C THR A 304 -0.72 -10.27 15.79
N ILE A 305 -0.44 -10.78 14.59
CA ILE A 305 -1.32 -11.71 13.87
C ILE A 305 -0.52 -12.99 13.65
N ASP A 306 -0.92 -14.06 14.31
CA ASP A 306 -0.12 -15.29 14.34
C ASP A 306 -0.62 -16.31 13.30
N PHE A 307 -1.87 -16.18 12.83
CA PHE A 307 -2.53 -17.15 11.96
C PHE A 307 -2.25 -18.60 12.40
N VAL A 308 -2.39 -18.86 13.71
CA VAL A 308 -1.85 -20.06 14.37
C VAL A 308 -2.27 -21.34 13.66
N GLU A 309 -3.52 -21.45 13.25
CA GLU A 309 -4.04 -22.63 12.56
C GLU A 309 -3.47 -22.80 11.15
N ALA A 310 -3.35 -21.71 10.38
CA ALA A 310 -2.76 -21.75 9.05
C ALA A 310 -1.27 -22.07 9.11
N ALA A 311 -0.54 -21.46 10.06
CA ALA A 311 0.86 -21.76 10.30
C ALA A 311 1.06 -23.21 10.75
N ASN A 312 0.22 -23.74 11.65
CA ASN A 312 0.25 -25.14 12.05
C ASN A 312 -0.08 -26.08 10.88
N TYR A 313 -1.05 -25.73 10.04
CA TYR A 313 -1.38 -26.49 8.85
C TYR A 313 -0.18 -26.57 7.90
N ILE A 314 0.48 -25.44 7.62
CA ILE A 314 1.70 -25.40 6.81
C ILE A 314 2.76 -26.28 7.46
N PHE A 315 3.06 -26.06 8.74
CA PHE A 315 4.08 -26.79 9.50
C PHE A 315 3.89 -28.32 9.44
N LEU A 316 2.66 -28.81 9.63
CA LEU A 316 2.34 -30.24 9.61
C LEU A 316 2.49 -30.88 8.23
N ASN A 317 2.39 -30.08 7.16
CA ASN A 317 2.56 -30.52 5.78
C ASN A 317 4.01 -30.42 5.28
N ILE A 318 4.97 -30.10 6.15
CA ILE A 318 6.40 -30.12 5.83
C ILE A 318 6.99 -31.48 6.21
N SER A 319 7.15 -32.38 5.24
CA SER A 319 7.73 -33.70 5.48
C SER A 319 9.26 -33.73 5.39
N SER A 320 9.87 -32.73 4.75
CA SER A 320 11.32 -32.62 4.55
C SER A 320 12.10 -32.61 5.88
N LYS A 321 13.06 -33.52 6.04
CA LYS A 321 13.99 -33.60 7.18
C LYS A 321 15.39 -33.13 6.77
N LEU A 322 16.10 -32.44 7.67
CA LEU A 322 17.53 -32.10 7.52
C LEU A 322 18.45 -33.31 7.75
N GLN A 323 17.91 -34.42 8.27
CA GLN A 323 18.65 -35.64 8.55
C GLN A 323 19.17 -36.26 7.24
N PRO A 324 20.45 -36.65 7.18
CA PRO A 324 21.01 -37.27 5.99
C PRO A 324 20.34 -38.63 5.75
N GLU A 325 19.80 -38.85 4.55
CA GLU A 325 19.73 -40.22 4.02
C GLU A 325 21.15 -40.79 4.01
N GLU A 326 21.33 -42.06 4.37
CA GLU A 326 22.66 -42.67 4.46
C GLU A 326 23.52 -42.35 3.22
N GLY A 327 24.61 -41.62 3.44
CA GLY A 327 25.56 -41.22 2.39
C GLY A 327 25.36 -39.84 1.76
N LYS A 328 24.31 -39.06 2.09
CA LYS A 328 24.12 -37.68 1.60
C LYS A 328 24.58 -36.63 2.62
N LYS A 329 25.13 -35.51 2.13
CA LYS A 329 25.46 -34.35 2.99
C LYS A 329 24.17 -33.68 3.47
N PRO A 330 24.12 -33.19 4.72
CA PRO A 330 22.96 -32.44 5.21
C PRO A 330 22.77 -31.16 4.41
N LEU A 331 21.51 -30.79 4.20
CA LEU A 331 21.14 -29.59 3.47
C LEU A 331 21.56 -28.33 4.24
N SER A 332 21.90 -27.27 3.51
CA SER A 332 22.02 -25.96 4.12
C SER A 332 20.66 -25.40 4.52
N ALA A 333 20.63 -24.46 5.48
CA ALA A 333 19.39 -23.75 5.83
C ALA A 333 18.69 -23.15 4.60
N GLY A 334 19.44 -22.53 3.69
CA GLY A 334 18.87 -22.00 2.44
C GLY A 334 18.32 -23.09 1.51
N GLN A 335 19.04 -24.21 1.33
CA GLN A 335 18.54 -25.34 0.52
C GLN A 335 17.28 -25.95 1.15
N TYR A 336 17.27 -26.07 2.46
CA TYR A 336 16.15 -26.60 3.22
C TYR A 336 14.88 -25.74 3.06
N VAL A 337 15.01 -24.41 3.18
CA VAL A 337 13.89 -23.48 2.93
C VAL A 337 13.34 -23.62 1.50
N ALA A 338 14.22 -23.79 0.50
CA ALA A 338 13.79 -23.99 -0.88
C ALA A 338 13.05 -25.33 -1.07
N GLU A 339 13.56 -26.42 -0.48
CA GLU A 339 12.92 -27.74 -0.57
C GLU A 339 11.57 -27.80 0.14
N ILE A 340 11.46 -27.20 1.34
CA ILE A 340 10.17 -27.02 2.04
C ILE A 340 9.18 -26.31 1.13
N TYR A 341 9.61 -25.19 0.55
CA TYR A 341 8.74 -24.40 -0.29
C TYR A 341 8.31 -25.16 -1.54
N ASP A 342 9.20 -25.88 -2.22
CA ASP A 342 8.87 -26.70 -3.38
C ASP A 342 7.85 -27.80 -3.03
N GLU A 343 7.98 -28.43 -1.87
CA GLU A 343 7.02 -29.42 -1.37
C GLU A 343 5.64 -28.82 -1.16
N LEU A 344 5.56 -27.71 -0.42
CA LEU A 344 4.32 -26.98 -0.16
C LEU A 344 3.73 -26.44 -1.47
N HIS A 345 4.55 -25.92 -2.37
CA HIS A 345 4.10 -25.40 -3.66
C HIS A 345 3.46 -26.50 -4.51
N ARG A 346 4.02 -27.72 -4.53
CA ARG A 346 3.38 -28.88 -5.18
C ARG A 346 2.05 -29.27 -4.53
N LEU A 347 1.92 -29.14 -3.21
CA LEU A 347 0.67 -29.40 -2.49
C LEU A 347 -0.43 -28.41 -2.90
N PHE A 348 -0.13 -27.11 -2.83
CA PHE A 348 -1.10 -26.06 -3.11
C PHE A 348 -1.36 -25.84 -4.61
N SER A 349 -0.43 -26.22 -5.49
CA SER A 349 -0.65 -26.17 -6.95
C SER A 349 -1.81 -27.05 -7.43
N LYS A 350 -2.27 -28.00 -6.61
CA LYS A 350 -3.49 -28.78 -6.87
C LYS A 350 -4.78 -27.96 -6.76
N TYR A 351 -4.71 -26.77 -6.15
CA TYR A 351 -5.84 -25.88 -5.88
C TYR A 351 -5.57 -24.46 -6.44
N PRO A 352 -5.35 -24.29 -7.77
CA PRO A 352 -4.86 -23.04 -8.35
C PRO A 352 -5.91 -21.92 -8.48
N ASN A 353 -7.12 -22.16 -7.99
CA ASN A 353 -8.27 -21.27 -8.22
C ASN A 353 -8.49 -20.24 -7.10
N GLY A 354 -7.69 -20.26 -6.02
CA GLY A 354 -7.78 -19.29 -4.93
C GLY A 354 -7.83 -17.82 -5.41
N PRO A 355 -6.82 -17.34 -6.16
CA PRO A 355 -6.84 -15.98 -6.72
C PRO A 355 -8.06 -15.68 -7.60
N LEU A 356 -8.55 -16.68 -8.34
CA LEU A 356 -9.75 -16.54 -9.15
C LEU A 356 -11.00 -16.34 -8.30
N PHE A 357 -11.13 -17.08 -7.19
CA PHE A 357 -12.25 -16.90 -6.25
C PHE A 357 -12.20 -15.52 -5.60
N LYS A 358 -11.03 -15.05 -5.17
CA LYS A 358 -10.87 -13.66 -4.68
C LYS A 358 -11.27 -12.61 -5.73
N ALA A 359 -10.97 -12.86 -7.00
CA ALA A 359 -11.40 -11.97 -8.09
C ALA A 359 -12.92 -12.00 -8.30
N ILE A 360 -13.56 -13.17 -8.16
CA ILE A 360 -15.02 -13.32 -8.20
C ILE A 360 -15.68 -12.58 -7.04
N ASP A 361 -15.20 -12.79 -5.81
CA ASP A 361 -15.72 -12.14 -4.60
C ASP A 361 -15.71 -10.62 -4.78
N ARG A 362 -14.61 -10.08 -5.32
CA ARG A 362 -14.50 -8.67 -5.67
C ARG A 362 -15.52 -8.21 -6.72
N MET A 363 -15.70 -8.99 -7.78
CA MET A 363 -16.63 -8.61 -8.84
C MET A 363 -18.09 -8.63 -8.39
N LEU A 364 -18.41 -9.46 -7.40
CA LEU A 364 -19.75 -9.60 -6.83
C LEU A 364 -20.02 -8.63 -5.68
N ASP A 365 -18.98 -8.18 -4.97
CA ASP A 365 -19.13 -7.27 -3.84
C ASP A 365 -19.34 -5.80 -4.32
N PRO A 366 -20.55 -5.23 -4.15
CA PRO A 366 -20.83 -3.86 -4.56
C PRO A 366 -20.21 -2.80 -3.63
N TYR A 367 -19.71 -3.19 -2.45
CA TYR A 367 -19.14 -2.31 -1.44
C TYR A 367 -17.63 -2.14 -1.58
N LEU A 368 -16.93 -3.14 -2.12
CA LEU A 368 -15.54 -2.99 -2.52
C LEU A 368 -15.52 -2.22 -3.84
N LYS A 369 -15.16 -0.94 -3.83
CA LYS A 369 -15.10 -0.11 -5.06
C LYS A 369 -13.71 0.34 -5.44
N GLU A 370 -12.79 0.35 -4.50
CA GLU A 370 -11.44 0.86 -4.63
C GLU A 370 -10.43 -0.11 -4.01
N PHE A 371 -9.16 0.05 -4.37
CA PHE A 371 -8.08 -0.74 -3.80
C PHE A 371 -7.77 -0.19 -2.41
N ASP A 372 -8.18 -0.93 -1.37
CA ASP A 372 -7.81 -0.65 0.01
C ASP A 372 -7.42 -1.96 0.70
N PRO A 373 -6.13 -2.29 0.79
CA PRO A 373 -5.70 -3.61 1.27
C PRO A 373 -6.15 -3.90 2.72
N ILE A 374 -6.34 -2.88 3.56
CA ILE A 374 -6.80 -3.04 4.94
C ILE A 374 -8.28 -3.44 4.98
N LEU A 375 -9.15 -2.79 4.20
CA LEU A 375 -10.55 -3.20 4.06
C LEU A 375 -10.72 -4.54 3.33
N LEU A 376 -9.74 -4.93 2.52
CA LEU A 376 -9.66 -6.26 1.90
C LEU A 376 -9.20 -7.35 2.89
N GLY A 377 -9.04 -7.02 4.16
CA GLY A 377 -8.73 -7.97 5.23
C GLY A 377 -7.23 -8.23 5.40
N ILE A 378 -6.36 -7.47 4.74
CA ILE A 378 -4.91 -7.56 4.91
C ILE A 378 -4.52 -6.53 5.96
N LEU A 379 -4.34 -6.96 7.20
CA LEU A 379 -4.14 -6.05 8.33
C LEU A 379 -2.66 -5.78 8.61
N PRO A 380 -2.31 -4.58 9.13
CA PRO A 380 -0.97 -4.32 9.66
C PRO A 380 -0.68 -5.23 10.85
N CYS A 381 0.57 -5.58 11.09
CA CYS A 381 0.95 -6.45 12.19
C CYS A 381 2.35 -6.12 12.75
N LEU A 382 2.49 -6.31 14.05
CA LEU A 382 3.76 -6.38 14.76
C LEU A 382 4.37 -7.76 14.55
N GLU A 383 5.37 -7.82 13.70
CA GLU A 383 6.08 -9.06 13.36
C GLU A 383 7.05 -9.46 14.47
N GLY A 384 7.62 -8.49 15.20
CA GLY A 384 8.55 -8.77 16.28
C GLY A 384 9.33 -7.54 16.72
N LYS A 385 10.45 -7.79 17.39
CA LYS A 385 11.35 -6.74 17.86
C LYS A 385 12.78 -7.04 17.44
N LEU A 386 13.49 -6.03 16.98
CA LEU A 386 14.95 -6.03 16.84
C LEU A 386 15.56 -5.58 18.17
N ILE A 387 16.42 -6.41 18.74
CA ILE A 387 17.00 -6.21 20.06
C ILE A 387 18.51 -6.24 19.96
N GLN A 388 19.18 -5.22 20.51
CA GLN A 388 20.62 -5.22 20.69
C GLN A 388 21.01 -4.43 21.95
N GLY A 389 21.51 -5.13 22.96
CA GLY A 389 21.76 -4.52 24.27
C GLY A 389 20.46 -3.98 24.87
N ASP A 390 20.46 -2.69 25.24
CA ASP A 390 19.28 -2.01 25.79
C ASP A 390 18.34 -1.44 24.70
N LYS A 391 18.75 -1.51 23.42
CA LYS A 391 17.96 -0.98 22.30
C LYS A 391 16.93 -2.02 21.84
N GLU A 392 15.67 -1.62 21.84
CA GLU A 392 14.54 -2.41 21.34
C GLU A 392 13.79 -1.60 20.28
N ILE A 393 13.64 -2.18 19.09
CA ILE A 393 12.91 -1.57 17.97
C ILE A 393 11.76 -2.50 17.58
N LYS A 394 10.53 -2.00 17.61
CA LYS A 394 9.36 -2.74 17.11
C LYS A 394 9.41 -2.80 15.59
N VAL A 395 9.21 -3.97 15.00
CA VAL A 395 9.14 -4.15 13.54
C VAL A 395 7.70 -4.44 13.15
N LEU A 396 7.09 -3.49 12.47
CA LEU A 396 5.73 -3.56 11.94
C LEU A 396 5.79 -3.89 10.45
N ARG A 397 5.03 -4.88 9.99
CA ARG A 397 4.71 -5.11 8.59
C ARG A 397 3.33 -4.54 8.32
N THR A 398 3.20 -3.72 7.29
CA THR A 398 1.90 -3.13 6.94
C THR A 398 1.64 -3.22 5.44
N PRO A 399 0.38 -3.44 5.03
CA PRO A 399 -0.04 -3.07 3.68
C PRO A 399 0.05 -1.56 3.48
N SER A 400 -0.09 -1.11 2.24
CA SER A 400 -0.18 0.30 1.90
C SER A 400 -1.43 0.90 2.57
N PRO A 401 -1.30 1.91 3.47
CA PRO A 401 -2.42 2.49 4.19
C PRO A 401 -3.13 3.53 3.33
N VAL A 402 -3.62 3.09 2.18
CA VAL A 402 -4.30 3.94 1.20
C VAL A 402 -5.60 3.33 0.71
N SER A 403 -6.52 4.19 0.30
CA SER A 403 -7.62 3.85 -0.58
C SER A 403 -7.31 4.43 -1.96
N GLN A 404 -7.31 3.59 -3.00
CA GLN A 404 -6.91 3.97 -4.36
C GLN A 404 -7.99 3.53 -5.37
N SER A 405 -8.73 4.49 -5.92
CA SER A 405 -9.81 4.24 -6.89
C SER A 405 -9.32 4.29 -8.34
N SER A 406 -8.20 4.96 -8.60
CA SER A 406 -7.55 5.05 -9.90
C SER A 406 -6.03 5.00 -9.74
N ILE A 407 -5.32 4.62 -10.79
CA ILE A 407 -3.84 4.72 -10.82
C ILE A 407 -3.33 6.16 -10.65
N LEU A 408 -4.18 7.16 -10.88
CA LEU A 408 -3.85 8.57 -10.73
C LEU A 408 -4.16 9.13 -9.33
N TYR A 409 -5.02 8.47 -8.55
CA TYR A 409 -5.58 9.05 -7.33
C TYR A 409 -5.62 8.04 -6.18
N ALA A 410 -5.01 8.42 -5.06
CA ALA A 410 -5.00 7.66 -3.81
C ALA A 410 -5.13 8.63 -2.64
N ASN A 411 -5.77 8.17 -1.56
CA ASN A 411 -5.87 8.87 -0.29
C ASN A 411 -5.15 8.09 0.80
N CYS A 412 -4.52 8.78 1.74
CA CYS A 412 -3.97 8.12 2.92
C CYS A 412 -5.07 7.87 3.96
N ASN A 413 -5.09 6.67 4.52
CA ASN A 413 -6.14 6.23 5.44
C ASN A 413 -6.03 6.94 6.79
N GLY A 414 -7.15 7.45 7.30
CA GLY A 414 -7.18 8.27 8.52
C GLY A 414 -6.70 7.53 9.78
N GLU A 415 -6.92 6.22 9.87
CA GLU A 415 -6.43 5.40 10.98
C GLU A 415 -4.90 5.28 11.01
N PHE A 416 -4.23 5.35 9.87
CA PHE A 416 -2.76 5.34 9.82
C PHE A 416 -2.19 6.65 10.36
N LEU A 417 -2.77 7.78 9.96
CA LEU A 417 -2.37 9.10 10.46
C LEU A 417 -2.57 9.21 11.98
N HIS A 418 -3.71 8.72 12.49
CA HIS A 418 -3.97 8.68 13.93
C HIS A 418 -3.05 7.72 14.68
N PHE A 419 -2.59 6.63 14.04
CA PHE A 419 -1.52 5.79 14.59
C PHE A 419 -0.21 6.58 14.73
N LEU A 420 0.20 7.30 13.68
CA LEU A 420 1.40 8.14 13.72
C LEU A 420 1.30 9.21 14.79
N ASP A 421 0.19 9.95 14.84
CA ASP A 421 -0.08 10.96 15.88
C ASP A 421 0.04 10.38 17.29
N ALA A 422 -0.54 9.21 17.53
CA ALA A 422 -0.49 8.57 18.84
C ALA A 422 0.94 8.21 19.25
N LYS A 423 1.76 7.76 18.30
CA LYS A 423 3.16 7.38 18.51
C LYS A 423 4.06 8.59 18.70
N THR A 424 3.94 9.60 17.85
CA THR A 424 4.72 10.84 17.97
C THR A 424 4.39 11.57 19.28
N CYS A 425 3.12 11.57 19.73
CA CYS A 425 2.73 12.10 21.04
C CYS A 425 3.35 11.33 22.22
N GLN A 426 3.71 10.05 22.04
CA GLN A 426 4.45 9.25 23.03
C GLN A 426 5.96 9.49 22.98
N GLY A 427 6.44 10.29 22.01
CA GLY A 427 7.86 10.54 21.76
C GLY A 427 8.54 9.46 20.91
N ASP A 428 7.78 8.55 20.29
CA ASP A 428 8.36 7.51 19.44
C ASP A 428 8.96 8.15 18.16
N LYS A 429 10.17 7.72 17.83
CA LYS A 429 10.77 7.91 16.50
C LYS A 429 10.43 6.74 15.60
N ILE A 430 9.93 7.03 14.40
CA ILE A 430 9.46 6.00 13.46
C ILE A 430 10.30 6.06 12.19
N LEU A 431 10.77 4.92 11.72
CA LEU A 431 11.38 4.76 10.40
C LEU A 431 10.44 3.95 9.51
N VAL A 432 9.93 4.56 8.45
CA VAL A 432 9.07 3.93 7.44
C VAL A 432 9.93 3.55 6.24
N ILE A 433 9.92 2.25 5.90
CA ILE A 433 10.54 1.69 4.70
C ILE A 433 9.43 1.33 3.72
N ASN A 434 9.31 2.11 2.65
CA ASN A 434 8.36 1.84 1.59
C ASN A 434 9.02 1.03 0.46
N ILE A 435 8.62 -0.24 0.32
CA ILE A 435 9.14 -1.14 -0.71
C ILE A 435 8.35 -1.13 -2.03
N GLN A 436 7.44 -0.17 -2.21
CA GLN A 436 6.66 0.00 -3.43
C GLN A 436 7.49 0.60 -4.58
N ASN A 437 7.14 0.24 -5.81
CA ASN A 437 7.76 0.84 -7.00
C ASN A 437 7.13 2.20 -7.31
N ARG A 438 7.65 3.25 -6.69
CA ARG A 438 7.16 4.64 -6.85
C ARG A 438 7.16 5.20 -8.27
N LEU A 439 7.85 4.56 -9.21
CA LEU A 439 7.86 4.95 -10.63
C LEU A 439 6.86 4.14 -11.49
N SER A 440 6.32 3.01 -10.99
CA SER A 440 5.27 2.25 -11.68
C SER A 440 3.96 3.04 -11.69
N ARG A 441 3.19 2.93 -12.79
CA ARG A 441 1.92 3.67 -12.98
C ARG A 441 0.92 3.33 -11.88
N LYS A 442 0.79 2.04 -11.51
CA LYS A 442 -0.15 1.60 -10.47
C LYS A 442 0.25 1.99 -9.04
N ASP A 443 1.54 2.20 -8.78
CA ASP A 443 2.10 2.46 -7.44
C ASP A 443 2.40 3.94 -7.17
N ARG A 444 2.56 4.75 -8.22
CA ARG A 444 3.00 6.14 -8.11
C ARG A 444 2.07 7.00 -7.25
N ALA A 445 0.76 6.93 -7.46
CA ALA A 445 -0.20 7.75 -6.72
C ALA A 445 -0.18 7.42 -5.22
N ARG A 446 -0.21 6.13 -4.86
CA ARG A 446 -0.15 5.69 -3.47
C ARG A 446 1.19 6.01 -2.79
N SER A 447 2.31 5.78 -3.47
CA SER A 447 3.63 6.09 -2.92
C SER A 447 3.76 7.60 -2.65
N ARG A 448 3.27 8.42 -3.58
CA ARG A 448 3.26 9.87 -3.45
C ARG A 448 2.41 10.35 -2.26
N ILE A 449 1.17 9.88 -2.11
CA ILE A 449 0.30 10.37 -1.03
C ILE A 449 0.85 9.99 0.35
N ILE A 450 1.45 8.80 0.50
CA ILE A 450 2.12 8.40 1.73
C ILE A 450 3.31 9.33 1.99
N GLU A 451 4.16 9.53 0.99
CA GLU A 451 5.32 10.39 1.07
C GLU A 451 5.00 11.85 1.40
N GLU A 452 3.88 12.39 0.91
CA GLU A 452 3.39 13.73 1.23
C GLU A 452 2.82 13.76 2.65
N SER A 453 2.02 12.77 3.04
CA SER A 453 1.39 12.70 4.36
C SER A 453 2.40 12.58 5.50
N LEU A 454 3.56 11.97 5.27
CA LEU A 454 4.61 11.82 6.28
C LEU A 454 5.45 13.10 6.48
N GLN A 455 5.38 14.08 5.59
CA GLN A 455 6.18 15.31 5.70
C GLN A 455 5.80 16.17 6.90
N ASP A 456 4.57 16.04 7.38
CA ASP A 456 4.05 16.80 8.52
C ASP A 456 4.57 16.27 9.88
N TYR A 457 5.29 15.15 9.90
CA TYR A 457 5.74 14.48 11.12
C TYR A 457 7.25 14.60 11.31
N SER A 458 7.69 15.42 12.28
CA SER A 458 9.12 15.65 12.53
C SER A 458 9.89 14.44 13.07
N SER A 459 9.21 13.48 13.72
CA SER A 459 9.82 12.27 14.28
C SER A 459 9.57 11.01 13.43
N VAL A 460 9.08 11.19 12.20
CA VAL A 460 8.85 10.11 11.25
C VAL A 460 9.78 10.29 10.06
N TYR A 461 10.63 9.31 9.85
CA TYR A 461 11.60 9.28 8.76
C TYR A 461 11.15 8.29 7.71
N MET A 462 11.35 8.61 6.44
CA MET A 462 10.96 7.74 5.34
C MET A 462 12.15 7.40 4.45
N SER A 463 12.29 6.12 4.14
CA SER A 463 13.12 5.62 3.04
C SER A 463 12.25 4.80 2.10
N ALA A 464 12.54 4.85 0.80
CA ALA A 464 11.86 4.03 -0.19
C ALA A 464 12.86 3.36 -1.13
N PHE A 465 12.58 2.12 -1.51
CA PHE A 465 13.28 1.38 -2.57
C PHE A 465 12.38 0.23 -3.04
N PRO A 466 12.18 0.01 -4.35
CA PRO A 466 11.31 -1.06 -4.82
C PRO A 466 11.85 -2.46 -4.47
N GLU A 467 11.07 -3.49 -4.79
CA GLU A 467 11.58 -4.86 -4.77
C GLU A 467 12.83 -5.01 -5.66
N PRO A 468 13.81 -5.85 -5.29
CA PRO A 468 15.06 -6.00 -6.04
C PRO A 468 14.87 -6.33 -7.53
N GLU A 469 13.85 -7.12 -7.87
CA GLU A 469 13.55 -7.47 -9.26
C GLU A 469 13.00 -6.29 -10.06
N ASP A 470 12.05 -5.55 -9.47
CA ASP A 470 11.47 -4.34 -10.08
C ASP A 470 12.53 -3.25 -10.25
N PHE A 471 13.40 -3.09 -9.25
CA PHE A 471 14.49 -2.13 -9.32
C PHE A 471 15.49 -2.50 -10.42
N LEU A 472 15.88 -3.77 -10.48
CA LEU A 472 16.80 -4.26 -11.50
C LEU A 472 16.22 -4.12 -12.90
N TYR A 473 14.94 -4.49 -13.08
CA TYR A 473 14.23 -4.34 -14.34
C TYR A 473 14.25 -2.86 -14.79
N GLY A 474 13.88 -1.95 -13.89
CA GLY A 474 13.88 -0.51 -14.18
C GLY A 474 15.27 0.04 -14.54
N LEU A 475 16.33 -0.43 -13.86
CA LEU A 475 17.71 -0.05 -14.17
C LEU A 475 18.14 -0.57 -15.54
N GLU A 476 17.90 -1.85 -15.84
CA GLU A 476 18.32 -2.49 -17.08
C GLU A 476 17.52 -1.98 -18.30
N GLN A 477 16.28 -1.53 -18.11
CA GLN A 477 15.52 -0.86 -19.17
C GLN A 477 16.16 0.46 -19.62
N VAL A 478 16.68 1.25 -18.68
CA VAL A 478 17.24 2.58 -18.98
C VAL A 478 18.69 2.49 -19.43
N HIS A 479 19.47 1.60 -18.81
CA HIS A 479 20.92 1.54 -18.96
C HIS A 479 21.44 0.31 -19.71
N GLY A 480 20.55 -0.63 -20.07
CA GLY A 480 20.93 -1.93 -20.62
C GLY A 480 21.43 -2.90 -19.53
N GLU A 481 21.78 -4.12 -19.94
CA GLU A 481 22.33 -5.10 -19.01
C GLU A 481 23.74 -4.72 -18.53
N LEU A 482 23.92 -4.65 -17.20
CA LEU A 482 25.19 -4.26 -16.58
C LEU A 482 25.90 -5.48 -16.00
N GLU A 483 27.04 -5.87 -16.58
CA GLU A 483 27.72 -7.11 -16.18
C GLU A 483 28.78 -6.93 -15.08
N THR A 484 29.32 -5.71 -14.90
CA THR A 484 30.40 -5.47 -13.94
C THR A 484 29.87 -4.94 -12.61
N PHE A 485 30.57 -5.29 -11.52
CA PHE A 485 30.26 -4.75 -10.19
C PHE A 485 30.36 -3.23 -10.14
N ALA A 486 31.41 -2.64 -10.74
CA ALA A 486 31.66 -1.22 -10.64
C ALA A 486 30.54 -0.41 -11.32
N ASP A 487 30.14 -0.81 -12.53
CA ASP A 487 29.10 -0.12 -13.29
C ASP A 487 27.74 -0.29 -12.60
N PHE A 488 27.41 -1.51 -12.19
CA PHE A 488 26.15 -1.78 -11.50
C PHE A 488 26.01 -0.98 -10.20
N PHE A 489 27.04 -0.98 -9.36
CA PHE A 489 27.00 -0.25 -8.09
C PHE A 489 26.99 1.27 -8.28
N SER A 490 27.73 1.80 -9.25
CA SER A 490 27.70 3.23 -9.56
C SER A 490 26.28 3.69 -9.86
N LEU A 491 25.52 2.91 -10.65
CA LEU A 491 24.13 3.22 -10.95
C LEU A 491 23.21 3.05 -9.75
N VAL A 492 23.35 1.98 -8.98
CA VAL A 492 22.58 1.80 -7.74
C VAL A 492 22.81 2.96 -6.77
N GLN A 493 24.06 3.39 -6.60
CA GLN A 493 24.39 4.53 -5.75
C GLN A 493 23.74 5.81 -6.29
N GLN A 494 23.85 6.09 -7.59
CA GLN A 494 23.24 7.27 -8.21
C GLN A 494 21.73 7.32 -7.99
N GLU A 495 21.03 6.18 -8.02
CA GLU A 495 19.58 6.12 -7.75
C GLU A 495 19.18 6.61 -6.36
N PHE A 496 19.99 6.35 -5.32
CA PHE A 496 19.73 6.86 -3.98
C PHE A 496 19.91 8.39 -3.87
N PHE A 497 20.62 9.01 -4.81
CA PHE A 497 20.86 10.46 -4.85
C PHE A 497 20.06 11.21 -5.91
N LYS A 498 19.26 10.50 -6.73
CA LYS A 498 18.37 11.15 -7.68
C LYS A 498 17.32 12.00 -6.96
N PRO A 499 16.82 13.08 -7.60
CA PRO A 499 15.73 13.86 -7.03
C PRO A 499 14.51 12.98 -6.71
N LYS A 500 13.82 13.28 -5.60
CA LYS A 500 12.62 12.56 -5.15
C LYS A 500 11.55 12.43 -6.25
N ALA A 501 11.48 13.31 -7.24
CA ALA A 501 10.49 13.19 -8.32
C ALA A 501 10.83 12.11 -9.39
N GLN A 502 12.07 11.64 -9.45
CA GLN A 502 12.60 10.90 -10.61
C GLN A 502 13.36 9.61 -10.25
N GLY A 503 13.75 9.42 -8.99
CA GLY A 503 14.49 8.23 -8.54
C GLY A 503 13.59 7.09 -8.08
N TYR A 504 14.04 5.85 -8.24
CA TYR A 504 13.41 4.68 -7.62
C TYR A 504 13.57 4.68 -6.10
N CYS A 505 14.69 5.22 -5.61
CA CYS A 505 15.04 5.23 -4.19
C CYS A 505 14.82 6.61 -3.55
N VAL A 506 14.47 6.62 -2.26
CA VAL A 506 14.34 7.83 -1.44
C VAL A 506 15.05 7.61 -0.11
N LEU A 507 15.81 8.61 0.31
CA LEU A 507 16.44 8.67 1.62
C LEU A 507 15.90 9.87 2.40
N PRO A 508 15.88 9.82 3.74
CA PRO A 508 15.64 11.00 4.57
C PRO A 508 16.65 12.10 4.19
N GLU A 509 16.17 13.33 3.98
CA GLU A 509 17.01 14.44 3.49
C GLU A 509 18.23 14.68 4.38
N GLU A 510 18.04 14.64 5.69
CA GLU A 510 19.12 14.79 6.69
C GLU A 510 20.18 13.67 6.64
N MET A 511 19.85 12.51 6.07
CA MET A 511 20.74 11.36 5.99
C MET A 511 21.48 11.23 4.66
N LYS A 512 21.13 12.01 3.63
CA LYS A 512 21.70 11.86 2.28
C LYS A 512 23.22 11.92 2.27
N GLU A 513 23.83 12.92 2.89
CA GLU A 513 25.29 13.06 2.90
C GLU A 513 26.00 11.88 3.58
N ARG A 514 25.54 11.50 4.77
CA ARG A 514 26.09 10.36 5.53
C ARG A 514 25.89 9.04 4.78
N MET A 515 24.74 8.86 4.15
CA MET A 515 24.44 7.70 3.33
C MET A 515 25.32 7.65 2.07
N GLY A 516 25.70 8.80 1.51
CA GLY A 516 26.69 8.89 0.43
C GLY A 516 28.01 8.25 0.81
N VAL A 517 28.58 8.68 1.93
CA VAL A 517 29.84 8.13 2.45
C VAL A 517 29.70 6.64 2.77
N PHE A 518 28.58 6.24 3.38
CA PHE A 518 28.31 4.83 3.68
C PHE A 518 28.23 3.97 2.42
N LEU A 519 27.48 4.41 1.40
CA LEU A 519 27.34 3.67 0.13
C LEU A 519 28.68 3.56 -0.60
N GLU A 520 29.52 4.59 -0.58
CA GLU A 520 30.88 4.53 -1.14
C GLU A 520 31.77 3.49 -0.42
N GLY A 521 31.64 3.36 0.90
CA GLY A 521 32.41 2.42 1.71
C GLY A 521 31.91 0.97 1.68
N ILE A 522 30.59 0.76 1.67
CA ILE A 522 29.98 -0.59 1.70
C ILE A 522 30.16 -1.32 0.38
N VAL A 523 30.12 -0.62 -0.75
CA VAL A 523 30.16 -1.20 -2.09
C VAL A 523 31.41 -2.07 -2.35
N PRO A 524 32.65 -1.56 -2.16
CA PRO A 524 33.86 -2.38 -2.31
C PRO A 524 33.89 -3.54 -1.32
N SER A 525 33.38 -3.30 -0.11
CA SER A 525 33.34 -4.29 0.98
C SER A 525 32.40 -5.45 0.64
N LEU A 526 31.22 -5.19 0.07
CA LEU A 526 30.29 -6.24 -0.38
C LEU A 526 30.88 -7.11 -1.48
N LYS A 527 31.55 -6.49 -2.46
CA LYS A 527 32.25 -7.23 -3.50
C LYS A 527 33.28 -8.19 -2.89
N ASN A 528 34.08 -7.73 -1.94
CA ASN A 528 35.12 -8.54 -1.30
C ASN A 528 34.53 -9.62 -0.38
N VAL A 529 33.53 -9.28 0.42
CA VAL A 529 32.95 -10.17 1.43
C VAL A 529 32.07 -11.26 0.81
N PHE A 530 31.16 -10.89 -0.09
CA PHE A 530 30.13 -11.81 -0.60
C PHE A 530 30.42 -12.32 -2.02
N PHE A 531 31.20 -11.59 -2.81
CA PHE A 531 31.35 -11.83 -4.24
C PHE A 531 32.80 -11.88 -4.73
N SER A 532 33.78 -12.11 -3.85
CA SER A 532 35.23 -11.99 -4.18
C SER A 532 35.66 -12.80 -5.41
N LYS A 533 35.02 -13.95 -5.66
CA LYS A 533 35.33 -14.84 -6.78
C LYS A 533 34.58 -14.49 -8.07
N LYS A 534 33.65 -13.54 -8.04
CA LYS A 534 32.81 -13.16 -9.19
C LYS A 534 33.39 -11.95 -9.90
N LYS A 535 33.64 -12.12 -11.20
CA LYS A 535 34.03 -11.03 -12.10
C LYS A 535 32.81 -10.41 -12.79
N ILE A 536 31.81 -11.25 -13.09
CA ILE A 536 30.57 -10.91 -13.78
C ILE A 536 29.41 -11.11 -12.81
N LEU A 537 28.45 -10.17 -12.84
CA LEU A 537 27.19 -10.22 -12.13
C LEU A 537 26.08 -10.73 -13.06
N PHE A 538 25.62 -11.95 -12.82
CA PHE A 538 24.40 -12.44 -13.47
C PHE A 538 23.15 -11.87 -12.80
N LYS A 539 21.99 -11.94 -13.46
CA LYS A 539 20.71 -11.44 -12.93
C LYS A 539 20.45 -11.82 -11.47
N ASN A 540 20.57 -13.12 -11.15
CA ASN A 540 20.40 -13.62 -9.78
C ASN A 540 21.38 -13.03 -8.76
N ASP A 541 22.60 -12.70 -9.19
CA ASP A 541 23.60 -12.08 -8.34
C ASP A 541 23.29 -10.61 -8.09
N LYS A 542 22.80 -9.90 -9.11
CA LYS A 542 22.35 -8.51 -8.99
C LYS A 542 21.16 -8.40 -8.03
N VAL A 543 20.15 -9.26 -8.17
CA VAL A 543 18.98 -9.30 -7.27
C VAL A 543 19.41 -9.59 -5.82
N LEU A 544 20.28 -10.59 -5.60
CA LEU A 544 20.82 -10.89 -4.27
C LEU A 544 21.62 -9.72 -3.70
N LEU A 545 22.42 -9.06 -4.53
CA LEU A 545 23.22 -7.91 -4.13
C LEU A 545 22.33 -6.73 -3.71
N LEU A 546 21.29 -6.41 -4.49
CA LEU A 546 20.29 -5.39 -4.13
C LEU A 546 19.60 -5.71 -2.80
N HIS A 547 19.20 -6.96 -2.60
CA HIS A 547 18.59 -7.42 -1.35
C HIS A 547 19.52 -7.21 -0.14
N LEU A 548 20.82 -7.50 -0.29
CA LEU A 548 21.84 -7.22 0.74
C LEU A 548 21.98 -5.71 1.00
N ILE A 549 22.07 -4.89 -0.05
CA ILE A 549 22.18 -3.43 0.07
C ILE A 549 21.00 -2.88 0.88
N TYR A 550 19.77 -3.36 0.64
CA TYR A 550 18.59 -2.89 1.35
C TYR A 550 18.68 -3.14 2.86
N TYR A 551 19.10 -4.33 3.32
CA TYR A 551 19.34 -4.54 4.75
C TYR A 551 20.41 -3.61 5.30
N PHE A 552 21.52 -3.43 4.59
CA PHE A 552 22.62 -2.59 5.07
C PHE A 552 22.24 -1.11 5.13
N VAL A 553 21.45 -0.61 4.19
CA VAL A 553 20.84 0.72 4.24
C VAL A 553 19.91 0.84 5.44
N VAL A 554 19.03 -0.14 5.66
CA VAL A 554 18.10 -0.13 6.81
C VAL A 554 18.85 -0.17 8.14
N PHE A 555 19.86 -1.02 8.30
CA PHE A 555 20.69 -1.05 9.50
C PHE A 555 21.42 0.28 9.70
N ASN A 556 22.01 0.86 8.65
CA ASN A 556 22.67 2.16 8.76
C ASN A 556 21.67 3.27 9.21
N LEU A 557 20.46 3.29 8.64
CA LEU A 557 19.40 4.21 9.07
C LEU A 557 18.99 3.98 10.54
N ILE A 558 18.90 2.73 11.00
CA ILE A 558 18.63 2.40 12.41
C ILE A 558 19.70 2.96 13.35
N GLU A 559 20.97 2.91 12.95
CA GLU A 559 22.07 3.45 13.76
C GLU A 559 22.05 4.97 13.80
N GLN A 560 21.79 5.62 12.67
CA GLN A 560 21.88 7.08 12.54
C GLN A 560 20.66 7.80 13.12
N LEU A 561 19.46 7.25 12.92
CA LEU A 561 18.19 7.88 13.32
C LEU A 561 17.73 7.46 14.73
N ASP A 562 18.17 6.28 15.17
CA ASP A 562 17.78 5.67 16.43
C ASP A 562 16.24 5.53 16.61
N PRO A 563 15.54 4.83 15.70
CA PRO A 563 14.09 4.69 15.76
C PRO A 563 13.64 3.69 16.84
N ASN A 564 12.45 3.92 17.41
CA ASN A 564 11.76 2.98 18.31
C ASN A 564 10.85 2.02 17.55
N THR A 565 10.37 2.44 16.37
CA THR A 565 9.49 1.65 15.52
C THR A 565 9.99 1.67 14.07
N LEU A 566 10.13 0.50 13.48
CA LEU A 566 10.42 0.27 12.07
C LEU A 566 9.13 -0.21 11.39
N VAL A 567 8.66 0.50 10.36
CA VAL A 567 7.47 0.14 9.58
C VAL A 567 7.91 -0.28 8.19
N ILE A 568 7.74 -1.57 7.85
CA ILE A 568 7.98 -2.10 6.51
C ILE A 568 6.65 -2.14 5.76
N MET A 569 6.56 -1.40 4.66
CA MET A 569 5.33 -1.20 3.89
C MET A 569 5.50 -1.64 2.45
N SER A 570 4.57 -2.45 1.94
CA SER A 570 4.46 -2.76 0.50
C SER A 570 3.03 -2.52 0.01
N LYS A 571 2.72 -2.91 -1.24
CA LYS A 571 1.36 -2.86 -1.80
C LYS A 571 0.32 -3.39 -0.81
N ASP A 572 0.53 -4.61 -0.32
CA ASP A 572 -0.37 -5.32 0.59
C ASP A 572 0.36 -5.90 1.80
N GLY A 573 1.65 -5.62 1.95
CA GLY A 573 2.44 -6.16 3.05
C GLY A 573 2.64 -7.67 2.96
N LEU A 574 2.34 -8.32 1.83
CA LEU A 574 2.54 -9.75 1.62
C LEU A 574 3.82 -10.00 0.79
N ASP A 575 4.01 -11.27 0.41
CA ASP A 575 5.05 -11.70 -0.52
C ASP A 575 6.46 -11.25 -0.12
N TYR A 576 7.08 -10.33 -0.87
CA TYR A 576 8.43 -9.84 -0.60
C TYR A 576 8.55 -9.16 0.76
N ALA A 577 7.51 -8.45 1.23
CA ALA A 577 7.54 -7.79 2.54
C ALA A 577 7.71 -8.80 3.68
N SER A 578 6.96 -9.91 3.65
CA SER A 578 7.06 -10.99 4.64
C SER A 578 8.43 -11.66 4.61
N VAL A 579 9.00 -11.86 3.40
CA VAL A 579 10.35 -12.40 3.22
C VAL A 579 11.41 -11.44 3.77
N PHE A 580 11.28 -10.14 3.49
CA PHE A 580 12.21 -9.11 3.93
C PHE A 580 12.20 -8.96 5.46
N VAL A 581 11.03 -8.96 6.10
CA VAL A 581 10.96 -8.91 7.56
C VAL A 581 11.54 -10.17 8.19
N SER A 582 11.23 -11.35 7.64
CA SER A 582 11.76 -12.62 8.15
C SER A 582 13.29 -12.69 8.04
N GLY A 583 13.88 -12.03 7.05
CA GLY A 583 15.32 -12.03 6.83
C GLY A 583 16.14 -11.37 7.95
N PHE A 584 15.54 -10.48 8.74
CA PHE A 584 16.23 -9.87 9.90
C PHE A 584 16.74 -10.91 10.90
N ALA A 585 16.02 -12.02 11.09
CA ALA A 585 16.43 -13.06 12.04
C ALA A 585 17.77 -13.72 11.68
N PHE A 586 18.16 -13.69 10.41
CA PHE A 586 19.36 -14.40 9.95
C PHE A 586 20.67 -13.64 10.12
N PHE A 587 20.62 -12.38 10.52
CA PHE A 587 21.80 -11.65 10.94
C PHE A 587 22.29 -12.11 12.32
N GLU A 588 21.40 -12.58 13.19
CA GLU A 588 21.75 -13.00 14.55
C GLU A 588 22.77 -14.15 14.58
N ASN A 589 23.75 -14.07 15.48
CA ASN A 589 24.74 -15.12 15.73
C ASN A 589 24.22 -16.26 16.62
N ARG A 590 23.11 -16.90 16.23
CA ARG A 590 22.58 -18.09 16.93
C ARG A 590 23.30 -19.41 16.58
N GLY A 591 24.36 -19.37 15.77
CA GLY A 591 24.95 -20.59 15.22
C GLY A 591 24.10 -21.17 14.07
N ASN A 592 23.98 -22.50 14.00
CA ASN A 592 23.17 -23.17 12.98
C ASN A 592 21.69 -23.18 13.39
N TRP A 593 20.82 -22.67 12.51
CA TRP A 593 19.38 -22.83 12.63
C TRP A 593 19.00 -24.31 12.59
N ASP A 594 18.23 -24.76 13.58
CA ASP A 594 17.68 -26.11 13.58
C ASP A 594 16.47 -26.22 12.64
N GLU A 595 16.09 -27.46 12.32
CA GLU A 595 15.02 -27.78 11.39
C GLU A 595 13.68 -27.18 11.81
N ASP A 596 13.36 -27.30 13.09
CA ASP A 596 12.07 -26.96 13.64
C ASP A 596 11.87 -25.44 13.69
N SER A 597 12.91 -24.70 14.08
CA SER A 597 12.94 -23.23 13.98
C SER A 597 12.75 -22.75 12.54
N LEU A 598 13.42 -23.36 11.56
CA LEU A 598 13.25 -23.01 10.14
C LEU A 598 11.84 -23.33 9.64
N LYS A 599 11.25 -24.47 10.02
CA LYS A 599 9.86 -24.81 9.68
C LYS A 599 8.87 -23.80 10.22
N ARG A 600 9.00 -23.43 11.50
CA ARG A 600 8.11 -22.44 12.14
C ARG A 600 8.22 -21.08 11.46
N MET A 601 9.45 -20.66 11.16
CA MET A 601 9.68 -19.41 10.43
C MET A 601 9.02 -19.43 9.04
N VAL A 602 9.27 -20.48 8.24
CA VAL A 602 8.67 -20.59 6.90
C VAL A 602 7.14 -20.63 7.00
N ALA A 603 6.59 -21.35 7.98
CA ALA A 603 5.15 -21.39 8.21
C ALA A 603 4.57 -20.00 8.53
N ARG A 604 5.18 -19.24 9.45
CA ARG A 604 4.77 -17.86 9.76
C ARG A 604 4.91 -16.92 8.57
N MET A 605 5.99 -17.03 7.81
CA MET A 605 6.24 -16.21 6.62
C MET A 605 5.17 -16.44 5.53
N LEU A 606 4.72 -17.69 5.36
CA LEU A 606 3.78 -18.08 4.30
C LEU A 606 2.30 -17.93 4.69
N ALA A 607 1.96 -18.05 5.98
CA ALA A 607 0.58 -18.06 6.46
C ALA A 607 -0.24 -16.80 6.09
N PRO A 608 0.28 -15.56 6.20
CA PRO A 608 -0.47 -14.36 5.83
C PRO A 608 -0.92 -14.37 4.37
N THR A 609 -0.02 -14.72 3.44
CA THR A 609 -0.36 -14.80 2.01
C THR A 609 -1.36 -15.92 1.74
N LEU A 610 -1.20 -17.07 2.41
CA LEU A 610 -2.13 -18.19 2.28
C LEU A 610 -3.56 -17.78 2.69
N VAL A 611 -3.72 -17.12 3.82
CA VAL A 611 -5.03 -16.72 4.33
C VAL A 611 -5.64 -15.59 3.50
N ALA A 612 -4.84 -14.59 3.12
CA ALA A 612 -5.33 -13.42 2.42
C ALA A 612 -5.60 -13.65 0.91
N ARG A 613 -4.78 -14.48 0.25
CA ARG A 613 -4.78 -14.64 -1.21
C ARG A 613 -5.10 -16.05 -1.70
N ASP A 614 -5.31 -17.00 -0.78
CA ASP A 614 -5.52 -18.42 -1.09
C ASP A 614 -4.40 -19.00 -1.98
N ARG A 615 -3.16 -18.53 -1.77
CA ARG A 615 -1.93 -19.00 -2.42
C ARG A 615 -0.72 -18.79 -1.53
N LEU A 616 0.39 -19.45 -1.84
CA LEU A 616 1.67 -19.18 -1.18
C LEU A 616 2.34 -17.91 -1.73
N VAL A 617 3.38 -17.45 -1.01
CA VAL A 617 4.30 -16.42 -1.48
C VAL A 617 4.91 -16.80 -2.82
N PHE A 618 5.16 -15.83 -3.71
CA PHE A 618 5.79 -16.14 -5.00
C PHE A 618 7.16 -16.80 -4.85
N ALA A 619 7.38 -17.85 -5.64
CA ALA A 619 8.59 -18.69 -5.59
C ALA A 619 9.89 -17.86 -5.67
N GLN A 620 9.91 -16.83 -6.53
CA GLN A 620 11.07 -15.97 -6.73
C GLN A 620 11.57 -15.29 -5.44
N HIS A 621 10.66 -14.90 -4.53
CA HIS A 621 11.05 -14.28 -3.26
C HIS A 621 11.63 -15.31 -2.29
N VAL A 622 11.10 -16.54 -2.28
CA VAL A 622 11.63 -17.63 -1.46
C VAL A 622 12.97 -18.14 -1.99
N GLU A 623 13.16 -18.17 -3.31
CA GLU A 623 14.45 -18.44 -3.94
C GLU A 623 15.49 -17.37 -3.57
N LEU A 624 15.10 -16.09 -3.57
CA LEU A 624 15.95 -14.99 -3.13
C LEU A 624 16.36 -15.17 -1.67
N LEU A 625 15.40 -15.49 -0.78
CA LEU A 625 15.68 -15.80 0.61
C LEU A 625 16.67 -16.97 0.72
N SER A 626 16.41 -18.09 0.04
CA SER A 626 17.31 -19.25 0.01
C SER A 626 18.75 -18.89 -0.39
N LYS A 627 18.90 -18.09 -1.46
CA LYS A 627 20.21 -17.58 -1.92
C LYS A 627 20.85 -16.68 -0.87
N PHE A 628 20.07 -15.78 -0.25
CA PHE A 628 20.51 -14.90 0.82
C PHE A 628 21.02 -15.67 2.05
N LEU A 629 20.27 -16.66 2.54
CA LEU A 629 20.67 -17.51 3.67
C LEU A 629 21.98 -18.25 3.39
N ASN A 630 22.10 -18.80 2.19
CA ASN A 630 23.31 -19.48 1.76
C ASN A 630 24.50 -18.52 1.63
N CYS A 631 24.25 -17.29 1.18
CA CYS A 631 25.25 -16.25 1.04
C CYS A 631 25.77 -15.79 2.41
N LEU A 632 24.88 -15.46 3.35
CA LEU A 632 25.22 -15.09 4.72
C LEU A 632 26.01 -16.20 5.41
N ARG A 633 25.52 -17.45 5.36
CA ARG A 633 26.20 -18.58 6.00
C ARG A 633 27.62 -18.79 5.48
N LYS A 634 27.81 -18.75 4.15
CA LYS A 634 29.13 -18.96 3.53
C LYS A 634 30.14 -17.86 3.90
N ASN A 635 29.67 -16.62 4.01
CA ASN A 635 30.51 -15.44 4.18
C ASN A 635 30.50 -14.90 5.61
N ARG A 636 29.90 -15.62 6.57
CA ARG A 636 29.72 -15.18 7.96
C ARG A 636 31.02 -14.74 8.64
N HIS A 637 32.10 -15.48 8.42
CA HIS A 637 33.43 -15.16 8.94
C HIS A 637 33.99 -13.82 8.42
N ASN A 638 33.56 -13.38 7.24
CA ASN A 638 33.97 -12.12 6.61
C ASN A 638 33.03 -10.95 6.98
N LEU A 639 31.92 -11.18 7.70
CA LEU A 639 31.06 -10.08 8.17
C LEU A 639 31.80 -9.13 9.12
N LYS A 640 32.85 -9.62 9.78
CA LYS A 640 33.75 -8.81 10.61
C LYS A 640 34.41 -7.68 9.82
N ASP A 641 34.64 -7.87 8.53
CA ASP A 641 35.24 -6.85 7.65
C ASP A 641 34.27 -5.69 7.39
N LEU A 642 32.96 -5.89 7.63
CA LEU A 642 31.94 -4.84 7.54
C LEU A 642 31.81 -4.04 8.84
N ARG A 643 32.41 -4.48 9.96
CA ARG A 643 32.27 -3.82 11.27
C ARG A 643 32.80 -2.39 11.30
N THR A 644 33.70 -2.02 10.39
CA THR A 644 34.20 -0.65 10.30
C THR A 644 33.16 0.33 9.75
N LEU A 645 32.09 -0.18 9.14
CA LEU A 645 31.03 0.61 8.50
C LEU A 645 29.77 0.74 9.39
N PHE A 646 29.72 0.02 10.50
CA PHE A 646 28.59 0.00 11.44
C PHE A 646 29.11 0.26 12.86
N SER A 647 28.36 1.05 13.61
CA SER A 647 28.65 1.34 15.01
C SER A 647 28.33 0.14 15.90
N TYR A 648 27.34 -0.66 15.50
CA TYR A 648 26.91 -1.86 16.18
C TYR A 648 27.36 -3.12 15.45
N ASP A 649 27.57 -4.21 16.21
CA ASP A 649 27.82 -5.52 15.60
C ASP A 649 26.54 -6.01 14.94
N LEU A 650 26.54 -6.11 13.60
CA LEU A 650 25.38 -6.60 12.83
C LEU A 650 24.91 -7.97 13.33
N GLU A 651 25.85 -8.80 13.78
CA GLU A 651 25.59 -10.14 14.30
C GLU A 651 25.01 -10.16 15.73
N GLY A 652 25.03 -9.01 16.41
CA GLY A 652 24.48 -8.83 17.75
C GLY A 652 23.01 -8.45 17.79
N TRP A 653 22.40 -8.16 16.63
CA TRP A 653 20.96 -7.95 16.53
C TRP A 653 20.21 -9.27 16.65
N GLN A 654 19.25 -9.33 17.56
CA GLN A 654 18.33 -10.46 17.72
C GLN A 654 16.94 -10.05 17.23
N PHE A 655 16.26 -10.96 16.52
CA PHE A 655 14.87 -10.75 16.12
C PHE A 655 13.94 -11.68 16.91
N SER A 656 13.00 -11.11 17.66
CA SER A 656 12.11 -11.88 18.55
C SER A 656 10.82 -12.38 17.88
N GLY A 657 10.61 -12.06 16.60
CA GLY A 657 9.36 -12.36 15.87
C GLY A 657 9.24 -13.79 15.33
N ILE A 658 10.35 -14.53 15.33
CA ILE A 658 10.49 -15.86 14.74
C ILE A 658 10.76 -16.89 15.84
#